data_AF-M3JFP9-F1
#
_entry.id   AF-M3JFP9-F1
#
_cell.length_a   1.000
_cell.length_b   1.000
_cell.length_c   1.000
_cell.angle_alpha   90.00
_cell.angle_beta   90.00
_cell.angle_gamma   90.00
#
_symmetry.space_group_name_H-M   'P 1'
#
loop_
_entity.id
_entity.type
_entity.pdbx_description
1 polymer ?
#
loop_
_entity_poly.entity_id
_entity_poly.type
_entity_poly.pdbx_seq_one_letter_code
_entity_poly.pdbx_strand_id
1 'polypeptide(L)'
;MSRRQRSGNGVRGPNSALTEFLRNAGITDAFRQRREREAQEQQEGDQPTNTTTPTTTTEDEEATPDVSINATPEATPQVEEEEEEDDDEIKEMRRAAKRKLRNARHSGRRQLRSRNGGGAPSDSSSDSDDDDPNFSEDEDDLNNMNIRKFGEMDDCVECGTSFELSVSSRFIKEKAGYLCNPCNQLLKNRERKARMNQMTARKKRKRVAQALLNKTDVKIPKLQDVCIKKITENIEDVDVLGDIGQVNLNRISKILSKNRSLNDKTIALFLSPELKKLEFWDCSNVDSDSLNKIASFCPQLESLTLFMCGQLHNDNLKYFATNLPKLSELSLNGPFLISDIMWQDFFQDKTGEILDKFEIRNTHRFGNDSLISLLENSGRNLTSLKLSRLDGINSGEVYGLIPHYISESKLTHLEISYPANEELINDDLIISILSITGDTLVSLNLDGCSNLTEKFLIEGVCRFCSNLTHLSIQNLDQISNEGFVTAFKAYSEVNIGGLLEVYLSRCVGLGDEAIYELLKHSSHTLVELSINSLNLVSKNFLSQIFTENQHQYKRKLLERVQREDGDGNVKFYDYIKLPLLTYFDVGFVRSVDNEVLQLIGESCPQLKVIEVYGDNRCTSRARVREGLMIIGRQSDEI
;
A
#
# COMPACT_ATOMS: atom_id res chain seq x y z
N MET A 1 3.31 39.84 -65.40
CA MET A 1 4.15 40.15 -64.22
C MET A 1 3.26 40.17 -62.99
N SER A 2 3.77 39.81 -61.79
CA SER A 2 3.23 40.21 -60.46
C SER A 2 1.79 39.80 -60.07
N ARG A 3 1.38 39.82 -58.78
CA ARG A 3 2.05 39.33 -57.54
C ARG A 3 1.01 39.20 -56.41
N ARG A 4 1.09 38.11 -55.64
CA ARG A 4 0.67 37.89 -54.22
C ARG A 4 -0.34 38.83 -53.49
N GLN A 5 -1.29 38.16 -52.81
CA GLN A 5 -1.80 38.45 -51.44
C GLN A 5 -2.68 39.71 -51.24
N ARG A 6 -3.58 39.78 -50.24
CA ARG A 6 -3.92 38.86 -49.12
C ARG A 6 -5.43 39.01 -48.80
N SER A 7 -6.14 37.94 -48.46
CA SER A 7 -7.55 38.00 -48.04
C SER A 7 -7.70 38.13 -46.52
N GLY A 8 -8.77 38.80 -46.09
CA GLY A 8 -9.20 38.87 -44.70
C GLY A 8 -10.65 39.33 -44.60
N ASN A 9 -11.54 38.45 -44.17
CA ASN A 9 -12.91 38.77 -43.76
C ASN A 9 -13.35 37.65 -42.79
N GLY A 10 -13.76 38.03 -41.56
CA GLY A 10 -14.07 37.07 -40.51
C GLY A 10 -15.51 36.56 -40.60
N VAL A 11 -15.68 35.25 -40.80
CA VAL A 11 -16.98 34.58 -40.63
C VAL A 11 -17.18 34.31 -39.15
N ARG A 12 -18.33 34.71 -38.59
CA ARG A 12 -18.73 34.36 -37.22
C ARG A 12 -19.25 32.92 -37.18
N GLY A 13 -18.74 32.12 -36.24
CA GLY A 13 -19.30 30.81 -35.92
C GLY A 13 -20.61 30.92 -35.11
N PRO A 14 -21.36 29.81 -34.96
CA PRO A 14 -22.64 29.79 -34.24
C PRO A 14 -22.45 29.95 -32.73
N ASN A 15 -23.47 30.50 -32.06
CA ASN A 15 -23.54 30.58 -30.60
C ASN A 15 -23.96 29.23 -29.99
N SER A 16 -23.73 29.06 -28.68
CA SER A 16 -24.17 27.85 -27.95
C SER A 16 -25.69 27.74 -27.88
N ALA A 17 -26.22 26.54 -28.13
CA ALA A 17 -27.65 26.22 -28.01
C ALA A 17 -28.22 26.52 -26.62
N LEU A 18 -27.39 26.48 -25.56
CA LEU A 18 -27.80 26.87 -24.21
C LEU A 18 -28.17 28.36 -24.11
N THR A 19 -27.45 29.22 -24.83
CA THR A 19 -27.69 30.68 -24.88
C THR A 19 -28.97 31.01 -25.66
N GLU A 20 -29.34 30.18 -26.63
CA GLU A 20 -30.58 30.31 -27.40
C GLU A 20 -31.78 29.73 -26.64
N PHE A 21 -31.61 28.59 -25.97
CA PHE A 21 -32.64 27.98 -25.12
C PHE A 21 -33.07 28.90 -23.96
N LEU A 22 -32.11 29.46 -23.21
CA LEU A 22 -32.42 30.38 -22.10
C LEU A 22 -33.17 31.63 -22.57
N ARG A 23 -32.91 32.09 -23.80
CA ARG A 23 -33.60 33.23 -24.41
C ARG A 23 -35.02 32.88 -24.85
N ASN A 24 -35.21 31.71 -25.44
CA ASN A 24 -36.52 31.22 -25.88
C ASN A 24 -37.41 30.77 -24.70
N ALA A 25 -36.81 30.40 -23.57
CA ALA A 25 -37.51 30.13 -22.31
C ALA A 25 -37.98 31.40 -21.56
N GLY A 26 -37.63 32.60 -22.05
CA GLY A 26 -38.07 33.88 -21.47
C GLY A 26 -37.42 34.26 -20.13
N ILE A 27 -36.38 33.55 -19.70
CA ILE A 27 -35.76 33.75 -18.37
C ILE A 27 -34.75 34.90 -18.44
N THR A 28 -35.18 36.10 -18.04
CA THR A 28 -34.36 37.31 -17.91
C THR A 28 -34.15 37.71 -16.43
N ASP A 29 -33.28 38.71 -16.17
CA ASP A 29 -32.61 38.98 -14.88
C ASP A 29 -33.49 39.26 -13.63
N ALA A 30 -34.82 39.30 -13.75
CA ALA A 30 -35.74 39.52 -12.63
C ALA A 30 -35.52 38.55 -11.44
N PHE A 31 -35.05 37.33 -11.71
CA PHE A 31 -34.77 36.33 -10.67
C PHE A 31 -33.58 36.69 -9.76
N ARG A 32 -32.62 37.50 -10.25
CA ARG A 32 -31.46 37.94 -9.45
C ARG A 32 -31.85 39.08 -8.52
N GLN A 33 -32.60 40.06 -9.04
CA GLN A 33 -33.12 41.20 -8.28
C GLN A 33 -34.11 40.81 -7.18
N ARG A 34 -34.85 39.71 -7.34
CA ARG A 34 -35.69 39.16 -6.27
C ARG A 34 -34.84 38.71 -5.07
N ARG A 35 -33.80 37.90 -5.30
CA ARG A 35 -32.89 37.43 -4.24
C ARG A 35 -32.12 38.55 -3.55
N GLU A 36 -31.79 39.62 -4.27
CA GLU A 36 -31.12 40.79 -3.71
C GLU A 36 -32.04 41.61 -2.77
N ARG A 37 -33.37 41.48 -2.88
CA ARG A 37 -34.34 42.02 -1.91
C ARG A 37 -34.57 41.07 -0.72
N GLU A 38 -34.77 39.79 -1.00
CA GLU A 38 -34.93 38.74 0.03
C GLU A 38 -33.73 38.68 1.01
N ALA A 39 -32.55 39.16 0.60
CA ALA A 39 -31.35 39.26 1.43
C ALA A 39 -31.24 40.56 2.27
N GLN A 40 -32.03 41.61 1.97
CA GLN A 40 -32.05 42.87 2.73
C GLN A 40 -33.09 42.86 3.86
N GLU A 41 -34.16 42.10 3.70
CA GLU A 41 -35.25 41.93 4.68
C GLU A 41 -34.85 41.07 5.91
N GLN A 42 -33.59 40.67 6.05
CA GLN A 42 -33.06 39.82 7.12
C GLN A 42 -32.04 40.50 8.05
N GLN A 43 -31.89 41.83 7.99
CA GLN A 43 -30.87 42.57 8.79
C GLN A 43 -31.42 43.59 9.79
N GLU A 44 -32.74 43.76 9.95
CA GLU A 44 -33.32 44.60 11.00
C GLU A 44 -34.39 43.85 11.82
N GLY A 45 -34.16 43.72 13.14
CA GLY A 45 -35.18 43.31 14.11
C GLY A 45 -34.86 42.03 14.90
N ASP A 46 -34.25 42.17 16.08
CA ASP A 46 -34.23 41.12 17.12
C ASP A 46 -34.76 41.66 18.46
N GLN A 47 -35.74 40.93 19.02
CA GLN A 47 -36.23 40.96 20.42
C GLN A 47 -36.86 42.26 21.01
N PRO A 48 -37.63 42.17 22.13
CA PRO A 48 -37.95 40.98 22.94
C PRO A 48 -39.44 40.71 23.29
N THR A 49 -39.71 39.41 23.53
CA THR A 49 -40.68 38.82 24.51
C THR A 49 -42.22 38.84 24.34
N ASN A 50 -42.78 37.65 24.68
CA ASN A 50 -44.02 37.38 25.45
C ASN A 50 -45.38 37.01 24.79
N THR A 51 -45.62 35.68 24.79
CA THR A 51 -46.87 34.95 25.17
C THR A 51 -48.02 34.68 24.17
N THR A 52 -48.49 33.42 24.23
CA THR A 52 -49.86 32.88 23.97
C THR A 52 -50.52 32.94 22.58
N THR A 53 -50.52 31.76 21.92
CA THR A 53 -51.63 31.08 21.21
C THR A 53 -52.36 31.73 20.00
N PRO A 54 -52.91 30.94 19.04
CA PRO A 54 -53.24 31.43 17.69
C PRO A 54 -54.74 31.54 17.35
N THR A 55 -55.13 32.54 16.54
CA THR A 55 -56.29 32.43 15.61
C THR A 55 -56.26 33.46 14.45
N THR A 56 -56.34 32.94 13.21
CA THR A 56 -57.07 33.44 12.01
C THR A 56 -57.07 34.92 11.51
N THR A 57 -56.74 35.04 10.20
CA THR A 57 -57.42 35.80 9.10
C THR A 57 -57.16 37.29 8.77
N THR A 58 -56.99 37.49 7.44
CA THR A 58 -57.45 38.58 6.52
C THR A 58 -56.82 39.98 6.45
N GLU A 59 -56.26 40.26 5.25
CA GLU A 59 -56.52 41.40 4.35
C GLU A 59 -55.89 42.81 4.58
N ASP A 60 -54.97 43.14 3.65
CA ASP A 60 -54.90 44.30 2.74
C ASP A 60 -54.49 45.76 3.15
N GLU A 61 -53.39 46.19 2.49
CA GLU A 61 -53.15 47.45 1.76
C GLU A 61 -52.69 48.82 2.37
N GLU A 62 -51.82 49.45 1.57
CA GLU A 62 -51.42 50.88 1.37
C GLU A 62 -50.59 51.76 2.36
N ALA A 63 -49.44 52.21 1.81
CA ALA A 63 -48.95 53.61 1.68
C ALA A 63 -48.32 54.42 2.86
N THR A 64 -46.97 54.47 2.86
CA THR A 64 -46.06 55.64 2.61
C THR A 64 -46.49 57.10 2.89
N PRO A 65 -45.56 58.10 3.04
CA PRO A 65 -44.08 58.08 3.21
C PRO A 65 -43.66 58.91 4.49
N ASP A 66 -42.61 59.74 4.67
CA ASP A 66 -41.48 60.28 3.88
C ASP A 66 -40.40 60.97 4.78
N VAL A 67 -39.25 61.39 4.21
CA VAL A 67 -38.32 62.49 4.64
C VAL A 67 -37.61 62.38 6.03
N SER A 68 -36.30 62.63 6.21
CA SER A 68 -35.06 62.65 5.38
C SER A 68 -33.84 63.14 6.22
N ILE A 69 -32.59 62.87 5.76
CA ILE A 69 -31.33 63.64 6.04
C ILE A 69 -30.83 63.62 7.52
N ASN A 70 -29.57 63.29 7.86
CA ASN A 70 -28.28 63.76 7.34
C ASN A 70 -27.08 62.80 7.64
N ALA A 71 -25.84 63.18 7.32
CA ALA A 71 -24.69 62.25 7.24
C ALA A 71 -23.49 62.51 8.20
N THR A 72 -22.77 61.41 8.55
CA THR A 72 -21.33 61.28 8.93
C THR A 72 -20.78 61.97 10.21
N PRO A 73 -19.64 61.52 10.80
CA PRO A 73 -18.97 60.19 10.77
C PRO A 73 -18.51 59.70 12.18
N GLU A 74 -17.63 58.67 12.20
CA GLU A 74 -16.78 58.22 13.33
C GLU A 74 -17.40 57.51 14.56
N ALA A 75 -17.29 56.18 14.58
CA ALA A 75 -16.91 55.39 15.77
C ALA A 75 -16.41 53.98 15.35
N THR A 76 -15.40 53.43 16.03
CA THR A 76 -14.95 52.04 15.88
C THR A 76 -15.56 51.12 16.94
N PRO A 77 -16.04 49.92 16.57
CA PRO A 77 -16.03 48.76 17.44
C PRO A 77 -14.79 47.88 17.23
N GLN A 78 -14.50 47.03 18.20
CA GLN A 78 -13.40 46.05 18.16
C GLN A 78 -13.85 44.75 17.48
N VAL A 79 -12.89 43.96 16.99
CA VAL A 79 -13.10 42.56 16.61
C VAL A 79 -12.67 41.70 17.79
N GLU A 80 -13.55 40.80 18.23
CA GLU A 80 -13.19 39.72 19.16
C GLU A 80 -12.59 38.56 18.34
N GLU A 81 -11.50 37.98 18.82
CA GLU A 81 -10.79 36.89 18.14
C GLU A 81 -11.34 35.54 18.63
N GLU A 82 -12.09 34.83 17.78
CA GLU A 82 -12.41 33.41 18.01
C GLU A 82 -11.19 32.55 17.61
N GLU A 83 -10.58 31.88 18.58
CA GLU A 83 -9.41 31.01 18.36
C GLU A 83 -9.84 29.64 17.80
N GLU A 84 -9.77 29.47 16.46
CA GLU A 84 -9.79 28.13 15.85
C GLU A 84 -8.51 27.37 16.25
N GLU A 85 -8.65 26.17 16.86
CA GLU A 85 -7.54 25.24 17.12
C GLU A 85 -7.02 24.59 15.82
N ASP A 86 -6.34 25.41 15.00
CA ASP A 86 -5.69 25.05 13.74
C ASP A 86 -4.49 24.11 14.00
N ASP A 87 -4.73 22.80 13.79
CA ASP A 87 -3.82 21.65 13.98
C ASP A 87 -2.35 21.97 13.63
N ASP A 88 -1.42 21.69 14.56
CA ASP A 88 -0.04 22.18 14.45
C ASP A 88 0.71 21.64 13.22
N GLU A 89 0.39 20.42 12.73
CA GLU A 89 0.96 19.89 11.46
C GLU A 89 0.52 20.75 10.26
N ILE A 90 -0.69 21.33 10.28
CA ILE A 90 -1.21 22.26 9.26
C ILE A 90 -0.52 23.62 9.39
N LYS A 91 -0.35 24.12 10.61
CA LYS A 91 0.37 25.36 10.96
C LYS A 91 1.82 25.31 10.48
N GLU A 92 2.50 24.17 10.68
CA GLU A 92 3.85 23.91 10.21
C GLU A 92 3.91 23.76 8.69
N MET A 93 3.01 23.00 8.05
CA MET A 93 2.93 22.90 6.59
C MET A 93 2.72 24.29 5.93
N ARG A 94 1.87 25.15 6.50
CA ARG A 94 1.67 26.54 6.06
C ARG A 94 2.95 27.37 6.19
N ARG A 95 3.76 27.19 7.26
CA ARG A 95 5.08 27.82 7.45
C ARG A 95 6.11 27.30 6.43
N ALA A 96 6.21 25.99 6.23
CA ALA A 96 7.13 25.35 5.28
C ALA A 96 6.84 25.77 3.83
N ALA A 97 5.57 25.85 3.43
CA ALA A 97 5.16 26.36 2.12
C ALA A 97 5.59 27.83 1.91
N LYS A 98 5.39 28.71 2.91
CA LYS A 98 5.87 30.10 2.86
C LYS A 98 7.40 30.18 2.78
N ARG A 99 8.14 29.32 3.49
CA ARG A 99 9.62 29.22 3.43
C ARG A 99 10.10 28.83 2.03
N LYS A 100 9.51 27.79 1.41
CA LYS A 100 9.81 27.39 0.02
C LYS A 100 9.48 28.50 -1.00
N LEU A 101 8.35 29.19 -0.86
CA LEU A 101 7.98 30.30 -1.76
C LEU A 101 8.92 31.51 -1.65
N ARG A 102 9.49 31.76 -0.46
CA ARG A 102 10.53 32.79 -0.25
C ARG A 102 11.85 32.41 -0.94
N ASN A 103 12.30 31.17 -0.78
CA ASN A 103 13.55 30.69 -1.37
C ASN A 103 13.50 30.72 -2.91
N ALA A 104 12.39 30.27 -3.51
CA ALA A 104 12.17 30.32 -4.96
C ALA A 104 12.19 31.74 -5.55
N ARG A 105 11.94 32.78 -4.74
CA ARG A 105 12.04 34.20 -5.15
C ARG A 105 13.44 34.80 -4.96
N HIS A 106 14.37 34.10 -4.31
CA HIS A 106 15.73 34.59 -4.05
C HIS A 106 16.78 34.05 -5.03
N SER A 107 16.58 32.84 -5.58
CA SER A 107 17.49 32.23 -6.58
C SER A 107 17.53 33.01 -7.90
N GLY A 108 16.40 33.57 -8.34
CA GLY A 108 16.25 34.23 -9.64
C GLY A 108 16.97 35.58 -9.85
N ARG A 109 17.90 35.99 -8.97
CA ARG A 109 18.55 37.32 -9.04
C ARG A 109 20.09 37.33 -8.98
N ARG A 110 20.76 36.18 -9.13
CA ARG A 110 22.24 36.06 -9.07
C ARG A 110 22.89 35.27 -10.22
N GLN A 111 22.54 35.56 -11.48
CA GLN A 111 23.34 35.10 -12.64
C GLN A 111 23.28 36.08 -13.83
N LEU A 112 24.11 37.11 -13.79
CA LEU A 112 24.49 37.95 -14.94
C LEU A 112 25.97 38.34 -14.77
N ARG A 113 26.76 38.19 -15.85
CA ARG A 113 28.22 37.91 -15.85
C ARG A 113 28.52 36.46 -15.44
N SER A 114 29.40 35.70 -16.11
CA SER A 114 30.28 36.00 -17.25
C SER A 114 30.27 34.88 -18.31
N ARG A 115 30.79 35.14 -19.52
CA ARG A 115 30.92 34.19 -20.64
C ARG A 115 32.37 33.74 -20.83
N ASN A 116 32.64 32.44 -20.93
CA ASN A 116 33.40 31.80 -22.03
C ASN A 116 33.63 30.30 -21.80
N GLY A 117 33.95 29.57 -22.88
CA GLY A 117 34.29 28.13 -22.86
C GLY A 117 33.14 27.28 -23.40
N GLY A 118 33.39 26.50 -24.46
CA GLY A 118 32.40 25.63 -25.09
C GLY A 118 32.74 24.15 -24.97
N GLY A 119 31.71 23.30 -24.93
CA GLY A 119 31.82 21.84 -24.88
C GLY A 119 30.54 21.23 -24.30
N ALA A 120 29.78 20.50 -25.12
CA ALA A 120 28.54 19.84 -24.72
C ALA A 120 28.13 18.78 -25.77
N PRO A 121 27.39 17.72 -25.40
CA PRO A 121 27.46 17.03 -24.11
C PRO A 121 27.59 15.50 -24.26
N SER A 122 27.91 14.83 -23.16
CA SER A 122 27.63 13.40 -22.96
C SER A 122 26.73 13.29 -21.74
N ASP A 123 25.53 12.72 -21.89
CA ASP A 123 24.57 12.65 -20.79
C ASP A 123 25.03 11.67 -19.70
N SER A 124 25.30 12.20 -18.50
CA SER A 124 25.43 11.44 -17.27
C SER A 124 24.56 12.08 -16.19
N SER A 125 23.68 11.29 -15.58
CA SER A 125 22.77 11.74 -14.54
C SER A 125 23.52 12.06 -13.25
N SER A 126 23.52 13.34 -12.86
CA SER A 126 23.84 13.76 -11.50
C SER A 126 22.55 14.11 -10.76
N ASP A 127 22.03 13.16 -9.98
CA ASP A 127 21.13 13.52 -8.88
C ASP A 127 21.85 14.54 -8.01
N SER A 128 21.19 15.67 -7.74
CA SER A 128 21.78 16.74 -6.93
C SER A 128 21.50 16.47 -5.46
N ASP A 129 22.52 16.56 -4.61
CA ASP A 129 22.37 16.46 -3.16
C ASP A 129 21.49 17.62 -2.64
N ASP A 130 20.21 17.35 -2.40
CA ASP A 130 19.32 18.20 -1.59
C ASP A 130 19.76 18.07 -0.12
N ASP A 131 20.70 18.93 0.31
CA ASP A 131 21.08 19.10 1.71
C ASP A 131 19.84 19.48 2.55
N ASP A 132 19.34 18.54 3.37
CA ASP A 132 18.13 18.66 4.19
C ASP A 132 18.39 19.66 5.36
N PRO A 133 17.89 20.92 5.31
CA PRO A 133 18.39 22.03 6.11
C PRO A 133 17.68 22.11 7.47
N ASN A 134 17.66 20.97 8.18
CA ASN A 134 16.88 20.75 9.41
C ASN A 134 17.71 20.11 10.54
N PHE A 135 18.99 20.49 10.63
CA PHE A 135 19.86 20.27 11.79
C PHE A 135 20.24 21.64 12.39
N SER A 136 19.35 22.23 13.17
CA SER A 136 19.58 23.51 13.86
C SER A 136 18.62 23.73 15.04
N GLU A 137 18.62 22.83 16.02
CA GLU A 137 18.01 22.99 17.36
C GLU A 137 18.40 21.77 18.23
N ASP A 138 19.68 21.70 18.68
CA ASP A 138 20.18 20.72 19.67
C ASP A 138 21.53 21.17 20.31
N GLU A 139 21.86 22.48 20.34
CA GLU A 139 23.16 23.00 20.83
C GLU A 139 23.27 23.18 22.36
N ASP A 140 22.15 23.36 23.07
CA ASP A 140 22.15 23.78 24.49
C ASP A 140 22.32 22.63 25.51
N ASP A 141 22.28 21.36 25.09
CA ASP A 141 22.22 20.19 26.01
C ASP A 141 23.51 19.33 26.02
N LEU A 142 24.63 19.85 25.49
CA LEU A 142 25.90 19.11 25.30
C LEU A 142 26.94 19.29 26.42
N ASN A 143 26.60 19.98 27.51
CA ASN A 143 27.56 20.44 28.53
C ASN A 143 28.00 19.40 29.60
N ASN A 144 27.69 18.09 29.43
CA ASN A 144 28.01 17.09 30.46
C ASN A 144 28.35 15.66 29.93
N MET A 145 29.01 15.57 28.78
CA MET A 145 29.65 14.33 28.29
C MET A 145 31.05 14.62 27.75
N ASN A 146 31.96 13.62 27.78
CA ASN A 146 33.34 13.75 27.28
C ASN A 146 33.38 13.77 25.74
N ILE A 147 33.03 14.92 25.15
CA ILE A 147 33.15 15.16 23.71
C ILE A 147 34.63 15.28 23.35
N ARG A 148 35.18 14.19 22.81
CA ARG A 148 36.53 14.14 22.23
C ARG A 148 36.62 15.05 20.99
N LYS A 149 37.82 15.55 20.71
CA LYS A 149 38.04 16.54 19.64
C LYS A 149 38.31 15.86 18.30
N PHE A 150 37.94 16.55 17.23
CA PHE A 150 38.34 16.14 15.88
C PHE A 150 39.88 16.08 15.78
N GLY A 151 40.41 15.00 15.21
CA GLY A 151 41.84 14.68 15.20
C GLY A 151 42.33 13.82 16.37
N GLU A 152 41.49 13.53 17.38
CA GLU A 152 41.80 12.52 18.40
C GLU A 152 41.45 11.11 17.88
N MET A 153 42.25 10.10 18.25
CA MET A 153 41.94 8.71 17.94
C MET A 153 40.86 8.18 18.90
N ASP A 154 39.87 7.46 18.37
CA ASP A 154 38.90 6.72 19.15
C ASP A 154 38.57 5.36 18.50
N ASP A 155 38.05 4.43 19.30
CA ASP A 155 37.70 3.10 18.82
C ASP A 155 36.24 3.06 18.34
N CYS A 156 36.02 2.54 17.14
CA CYS A 156 34.68 2.46 16.57
C CYS A 156 33.79 1.52 17.39
N VAL A 157 32.69 2.04 17.94
CA VAL A 157 31.79 1.28 18.81
C VAL A 157 31.10 0.10 18.11
N GLU A 158 31.05 0.10 16.78
CA GLU A 158 30.46 -0.99 15.98
C GLU A 158 31.49 -2.04 15.54
N CYS A 159 32.75 -1.67 15.32
CA CYS A 159 33.76 -2.57 14.71
C CYS A 159 35.11 -2.65 15.45
N GLY A 160 35.22 -2.06 16.65
CA GLY A 160 36.41 -2.09 17.52
C GLY A 160 37.69 -1.50 16.92
N THR A 161 37.62 -0.87 15.75
CA THR A 161 38.77 -0.38 15.00
C THR A 161 39.07 1.06 15.39
N SER A 162 40.30 1.35 15.83
CA SER A 162 40.78 2.69 16.12
C SER A 162 40.81 3.55 14.85
N PHE A 163 40.22 4.74 14.89
CA PHE A 163 40.15 5.68 13.78
C PHE A 163 40.26 7.13 14.27
N GLU A 164 40.65 8.05 13.37
CA GLU A 164 40.73 9.48 13.68
C GLU A 164 39.34 10.13 13.64
N LEU A 165 38.94 10.81 14.71
CA LEU A 165 37.66 11.50 14.80
C LEU A 165 37.58 12.63 13.75
N SER A 166 36.74 12.42 12.75
CA SER A 166 36.56 13.31 11.60
C SER A 166 35.20 14.00 11.64
N VAL A 167 35.00 15.05 10.83
CA VAL A 167 33.70 15.75 10.72
C VAL A 167 32.56 14.80 10.30
N SER A 168 32.89 13.70 9.61
CA SER A 168 31.95 12.65 9.21
C SER A 168 31.83 11.49 10.22
N SER A 169 32.42 11.58 11.41
CA SER A 169 32.35 10.57 12.48
C SER A 169 31.16 10.86 13.41
N ARG A 170 30.13 10.01 13.35
CA ARG A 170 28.88 10.20 14.09
C ARG A 170 28.95 9.58 15.49
N PHE A 171 28.52 10.33 16.50
CA PHE A 171 28.31 9.82 17.86
C PHE A 171 26.96 9.10 17.96
N ILE A 172 26.92 7.96 18.67
CA ILE A 172 25.72 7.16 18.90
C ILE A 172 25.36 7.26 20.38
N LYS A 173 24.37 8.11 20.70
CA LYS A 173 23.91 8.39 22.09
C LYS A 173 23.63 7.08 22.86
N GLU A 174 23.05 6.07 22.21
CA GLU A 174 22.68 4.76 22.78
C GLU A 174 23.87 3.89 23.21
N LYS A 175 25.00 3.94 22.48
CA LYS A 175 26.21 3.14 22.76
C LYS A 175 27.38 3.98 23.30
N ALA A 176 27.13 5.25 23.60
CA ALA A 176 28.05 6.22 24.23
C ALA A 176 29.43 6.37 23.55
N GLY A 177 29.51 6.33 22.22
CA GLY A 177 30.76 6.56 21.48
C GLY A 177 30.56 6.76 19.97
N TYR A 178 31.67 6.85 19.23
CA TYR A 178 31.68 7.25 17.82
C TYR A 178 31.77 6.08 16.83
N LEU A 179 31.31 6.32 15.60
CA LEU A 179 31.47 5.44 14.44
C LEU A 179 32.59 5.92 13.51
N CYS A 180 33.41 4.98 13.04
CA CYS A 180 34.32 5.20 11.93
C CYS A 180 33.54 5.46 10.62
N ASN A 181 34.21 6.05 9.63
CA ASN A 181 33.55 6.44 8.39
C ASN A 181 32.86 5.28 7.63
N PRO A 182 33.43 4.06 7.51
CA PRO A 182 32.71 2.90 6.99
C PRO A 182 31.42 2.56 7.75
N CYS A 183 31.47 2.48 9.08
CA CYS A 183 30.28 2.19 9.89
C CYS A 183 29.22 3.30 9.83
N ASN A 184 29.62 4.57 9.72
CA ASN A 184 28.67 5.67 9.50
C ASN A 184 28.09 5.67 8.07
N GLN A 185 28.84 5.23 7.05
CA GLN A 185 28.28 5.01 5.71
C GLN A 185 27.25 3.86 5.70
N LEU A 186 27.54 2.76 6.39
CA LEU A 186 26.57 1.68 6.61
C LEU A 186 25.33 2.20 7.33
N LEU A 187 25.47 2.96 8.42
CA LEU A 187 24.34 3.55 9.15
C LEU A 187 23.52 4.52 8.27
N LYS A 188 24.15 5.40 7.49
CA LYS A 188 23.46 6.27 6.53
C LYS A 188 22.71 5.48 5.46
N ASN A 189 23.24 4.35 5.00
CA ASN A 189 22.56 3.48 4.05
C ASN A 189 21.41 2.71 4.70
N ARG A 190 21.54 2.30 5.97
CA ARG A 190 20.46 1.74 6.81
C ARG A 190 19.30 2.76 6.93
N GLU A 191 19.60 3.99 7.34
CA GLU A 191 18.61 5.08 7.46
C GLU A 191 17.96 5.43 6.10
N ARG A 192 18.72 5.44 5.00
CA ARG A 192 18.20 5.67 3.65
C ARG A 192 17.24 4.56 3.21
N LYS A 193 17.59 3.27 3.39
CA LYS A 193 16.68 2.14 3.12
C LYS A 193 15.42 2.23 3.99
N ALA A 194 15.56 2.47 5.30
CA ALA A 194 14.43 2.61 6.21
C ALA A 194 13.50 3.78 5.83
N ARG A 195 14.03 4.98 5.51
CA ARG A 195 13.24 6.15 5.04
C ARG A 195 12.53 5.84 3.72
N MET A 196 13.17 5.11 2.80
CA MET A 196 12.55 4.67 1.54
C MET A 196 11.42 3.66 1.76
N ASN A 197 11.63 2.62 2.57
CA ASN A 197 10.57 1.66 2.91
C ASN A 197 9.43 2.34 3.68
N GLN A 198 9.71 3.26 4.60
CA GLN A 198 8.69 4.04 5.31
C GLN A 198 7.87 4.94 4.35
N MET A 199 8.49 5.50 3.30
CA MET A 199 7.77 6.21 2.24
C MET A 199 6.94 5.27 1.36
N THR A 200 7.45 4.09 1.01
CA THR A 200 6.71 3.06 0.27
C THR A 200 5.51 2.57 1.08
N ALA A 201 5.68 2.34 2.38
CA ALA A 201 4.61 2.11 3.33
C ALA A 201 3.60 3.27 3.36
N ARG A 202 4.03 4.54 3.49
CA ARG A 202 3.10 5.71 3.41
C ARG A 202 2.31 5.75 2.09
N LYS A 203 2.92 5.36 0.97
CA LYS A 203 2.22 5.22 -0.33
C LYS A 203 1.24 4.04 -0.33
N LYS A 204 1.61 2.86 0.20
CA LYS A 204 0.75 1.66 0.28
C LYS A 204 -0.44 1.89 1.22
N ARG A 205 -0.20 2.39 2.44
CA ARG A 205 -1.23 2.84 3.40
C ARG A 205 -2.22 3.83 2.81
N LYS A 206 -1.78 4.76 1.97
CA LYS A 206 -2.69 5.70 1.28
C LYS A 206 -3.63 4.99 0.29
N ARG A 207 -3.15 3.95 -0.41
CA ARG A 207 -3.99 3.10 -1.29
C ARG A 207 -4.98 2.26 -0.47
N VAL A 208 -4.51 1.61 0.60
CA VAL A 208 -5.35 0.78 1.50
C VAL A 208 -6.42 1.63 2.19
N ALA A 209 -6.05 2.81 2.72
CA ALA A 209 -7.00 3.79 3.26
C ALA A 209 -8.05 4.21 2.22
N GLN A 210 -7.62 4.51 0.99
CA GLN A 210 -8.52 4.88 -0.11
C GLN A 210 -9.45 3.73 -0.55
N ALA A 211 -9.09 2.47 -0.29
CA ALA A 211 -9.96 1.31 -0.52
C ALA A 211 -10.99 1.12 0.64
N LEU A 212 -10.56 1.30 1.89
CA LEU A 212 -11.39 1.05 3.08
C LEU A 212 -12.36 2.19 3.42
N LEU A 213 -12.00 3.45 3.16
CA LEU A 213 -12.84 4.63 3.38
C LEU A 213 -14.16 4.63 2.57
N ASN A 214 -14.35 3.67 1.66
CA ASN A 214 -15.60 3.50 0.92
C ASN A 214 -16.68 2.72 1.71
N LYS A 215 -16.45 2.38 3.00
CA LYS A 215 -17.36 1.56 3.82
C LYS A 215 -17.88 2.21 5.11
N THR A 216 -17.19 3.17 5.72
CA THR A 216 -17.44 3.56 7.14
C THR A 216 -18.00 4.96 7.36
N ASP A 217 -17.84 5.89 6.42
CA ASP A 217 -18.51 7.18 6.48
C ASP A 217 -19.83 7.14 5.70
N VAL A 218 -20.87 7.85 6.16
CA VAL A 218 -22.01 8.25 5.31
C VAL A 218 -21.60 9.43 4.41
N LYS A 219 -20.47 9.28 3.72
CA LYS A 219 -20.06 10.16 2.63
C LYS A 219 -20.98 9.85 1.45
N ILE A 220 -21.70 10.87 0.98
CA ILE A 220 -22.50 10.79 -0.24
C ILE A 220 -21.59 10.21 -1.34
N PRO A 221 -21.91 9.04 -1.92
CA PRO A 221 -21.03 8.39 -2.87
C PRO A 221 -20.79 9.33 -4.05
N LYS A 222 -19.55 9.41 -4.54
CA LYS A 222 -19.22 10.33 -5.63
C LYS A 222 -20.09 9.98 -6.83
N LEU A 223 -20.49 10.99 -7.60
CA LEU A 223 -21.28 10.78 -8.81
C LEU A 223 -20.64 9.72 -9.74
N GLN A 224 -19.31 9.70 -9.82
CA GLN A 224 -18.56 8.64 -10.53
C GLN A 224 -18.84 7.23 -10.01
N ASP A 225 -18.83 7.02 -8.69
CA ASP A 225 -19.04 5.71 -8.09
C ASP A 225 -20.53 5.28 -8.14
N VAL A 226 -21.46 6.25 -8.08
CA VAL A 226 -22.90 6.04 -8.36
C VAL A 226 -23.14 5.67 -9.83
N CYS A 227 -22.53 6.38 -10.77
CA CYS A 227 -22.62 6.08 -12.20
C CYS A 227 -22.01 4.70 -12.50
N ILE A 228 -20.83 4.38 -11.94
CA ILE A 228 -20.23 3.04 -12.06
C ILE A 228 -21.19 1.97 -11.54
N LYS A 229 -21.79 2.16 -10.36
CA LYS A 229 -22.79 1.22 -9.83
C LYS A 229 -23.98 1.07 -10.78
N LYS A 230 -24.53 2.17 -11.31
CA LYS A 230 -25.67 2.13 -12.24
C LYS A 230 -25.32 1.47 -13.57
N ILE A 231 -24.11 1.66 -14.09
CA ILE A 231 -23.58 0.95 -15.27
C ILE A 231 -23.50 -0.55 -14.97
N THR A 232 -22.93 -0.95 -13.82
CA THR A 232 -22.87 -2.37 -13.41
C THR A 232 -24.26 -2.99 -13.24
N GLU A 233 -25.22 -2.27 -12.66
CA GLU A 233 -26.61 -2.73 -12.46
C GLU A 233 -27.37 -2.99 -13.78
N ASN A 234 -26.93 -2.43 -14.92
CA ASN A 234 -27.65 -2.48 -16.21
C ASN A 234 -26.68 -2.82 -17.36
N ILE A 235 -25.60 -3.56 -17.04
CA ILE A 235 -24.48 -3.81 -17.95
C ILE A 235 -24.87 -4.61 -19.21
N GLU A 236 -25.92 -5.42 -19.12
CA GLU A 236 -26.49 -6.19 -20.23
C GLU A 236 -27.15 -5.30 -21.29
N ASP A 237 -27.53 -4.07 -20.93
CA ASP A 237 -28.16 -3.06 -21.80
C ASP A 237 -27.14 -2.02 -22.33
N VAL A 238 -25.83 -2.24 -22.10
CA VAL A 238 -24.74 -1.34 -22.52
C VAL A 238 -24.02 -1.92 -23.75
N ASP A 239 -24.32 -1.38 -24.94
CA ASP A 239 -23.62 -1.76 -26.18
C ASP A 239 -22.14 -1.33 -26.19
N VAL A 240 -21.86 -0.11 -25.70
CA VAL A 240 -20.54 0.54 -25.75
C VAL A 240 -20.37 1.45 -24.53
N LEU A 241 -19.26 1.31 -23.80
CA LEU A 241 -18.96 2.15 -22.63
C LEU A 241 -18.48 3.58 -22.98
N GLY A 242 -17.97 3.80 -24.20
CA GLY A 242 -17.47 5.10 -24.67
C GLY A 242 -16.12 5.48 -24.05
N ASP A 243 -15.84 6.79 -23.96
CA ASP A 243 -14.57 7.37 -23.49
C ASP A 243 -14.35 7.24 -21.95
N ILE A 244 -14.59 6.07 -21.39
CA ILE A 244 -14.30 5.76 -19.98
C ILE A 244 -12.82 5.42 -19.84
N GLY A 245 -12.05 6.32 -19.22
CA GLY A 245 -10.62 6.11 -18.97
C GLY A 245 -10.33 4.83 -18.14
N GLN A 246 -9.23 4.15 -18.47
CA GLN A 246 -8.89 2.79 -18.01
C GLN A 246 -9.06 2.53 -16.50
N VAL A 247 -8.77 3.52 -15.65
CA VAL A 247 -8.93 3.40 -14.18
C VAL A 247 -10.37 3.07 -13.79
N ASN A 248 -11.36 3.57 -14.54
CA ASN A 248 -12.77 3.29 -14.31
C ASN A 248 -13.22 1.99 -14.99
N LEU A 249 -12.71 1.65 -16.18
CA LEU A 249 -12.93 0.33 -16.80
C LEU A 249 -12.46 -0.80 -15.86
N ASN A 250 -11.26 -0.68 -15.30
CA ASN A 250 -10.71 -1.66 -14.36
C ASN A 250 -11.52 -1.72 -13.04
N ARG A 251 -12.22 -0.64 -12.64
CA ARG A 251 -13.18 -0.69 -11.52
C ARG A 251 -14.45 -1.44 -11.89
N ILE A 252 -15.03 -1.14 -13.06
CA ILE A 252 -16.25 -1.81 -13.55
C ILE A 252 -15.99 -3.32 -13.70
N SER A 253 -14.89 -3.73 -14.35
CA SER A 253 -14.44 -5.13 -14.42
C SER A 253 -14.34 -5.79 -13.03
N LYS A 254 -13.71 -5.12 -12.05
CA LYS A 254 -13.56 -5.65 -10.68
C LYS A 254 -14.88 -5.73 -9.91
N ILE A 255 -15.87 -4.91 -10.21
CA ILE A 255 -17.20 -4.99 -9.61
C ILE A 255 -18.02 -6.09 -10.31
N LEU A 256 -17.99 -6.18 -11.65
CA LEU A 256 -18.63 -7.26 -12.41
C LEU A 256 -18.09 -8.64 -12.01
N SER A 257 -16.77 -8.76 -11.82
CA SER A 257 -16.15 -9.99 -11.30
C SER A 257 -16.72 -10.38 -9.92
N LYS A 258 -16.81 -9.41 -8.99
CA LYS A 258 -17.38 -9.64 -7.65
C LYS A 258 -18.88 -9.98 -7.66
N ASN A 259 -19.61 -9.43 -8.62
CA ASN A 259 -21.03 -9.72 -8.84
C ASN A 259 -21.25 -10.94 -9.75
N ARG A 260 -20.18 -11.59 -10.21
CA ARG A 260 -20.17 -12.75 -11.14
C ARG A 260 -20.89 -12.48 -12.47
N SER A 261 -20.90 -11.21 -12.89
CA SER A 261 -21.64 -10.66 -14.03
C SER A 261 -20.77 -10.39 -15.27
N LEU A 262 -19.50 -10.81 -15.24
CA LEU A 262 -18.63 -10.81 -16.43
C LEU A 262 -18.96 -12.04 -17.29
N ASN A 263 -19.28 -11.85 -18.56
CA ASN A 263 -19.75 -12.90 -19.48
C ASN A 263 -19.39 -12.60 -20.95
N ASP A 264 -19.81 -13.48 -21.86
CA ASP A 264 -19.54 -13.48 -23.30
C ASP A 264 -19.92 -12.19 -24.06
N LYS A 265 -20.90 -11.44 -23.54
CA LYS A 265 -21.28 -10.11 -24.02
C LYS A 265 -20.42 -9.04 -23.35
N THR A 266 -20.44 -9.01 -22.01
CA THR A 266 -19.90 -7.89 -21.24
C THR A 266 -18.38 -7.82 -21.30
N ILE A 267 -17.69 -8.93 -21.58
CA ILE A 267 -16.24 -8.97 -21.84
C ILE A 267 -15.82 -8.03 -22.98
N ALA A 268 -16.61 -7.94 -24.05
CA ALA A 268 -16.27 -7.13 -25.23
C ALA A 268 -16.16 -5.63 -24.90
N LEU A 269 -16.86 -5.16 -23.87
CA LEU A 269 -16.85 -3.76 -23.40
C LEU A 269 -15.49 -3.33 -22.81
N PHE A 270 -14.59 -4.28 -22.53
CA PHE A 270 -13.28 -4.04 -21.92
C PHE A 270 -12.09 -4.28 -22.87
N LEU A 271 -12.34 -4.65 -24.13
CA LEU A 271 -11.31 -4.94 -25.11
C LEU A 271 -11.04 -3.72 -26.00
N SER A 272 -9.78 -3.38 -26.25
CA SER A 272 -9.41 -2.32 -27.18
C SER A 272 -8.00 -2.51 -27.79
N PRO A 273 -7.75 -2.03 -29.02
CA PRO A 273 -6.47 -2.27 -29.70
C PRO A 273 -5.23 -1.65 -29.03
N GLU A 274 -5.43 -0.62 -28.22
CA GLU A 274 -4.37 0.08 -27.48
C GLU A 274 -4.13 -0.53 -26.07
N LEU A 275 -4.90 -1.54 -25.67
CA LEU A 275 -4.86 -2.10 -24.33
C LEU A 275 -3.56 -2.87 -24.08
N LYS A 276 -2.74 -2.35 -23.16
CA LYS A 276 -1.50 -2.98 -22.70
C LYS A 276 -1.68 -3.95 -21.53
N LYS A 277 -2.67 -3.73 -20.66
CA LYS A 277 -2.90 -4.56 -19.45
C LYS A 277 -4.38 -4.86 -19.26
N LEU A 278 -4.74 -6.13 -19.14
CA LEU A 278 -6.11 -6.61 -18.93
C LEU A 278 -6.19 -7.48 -17.68
N GLU A 279 -7.19 -7.22 -16.83
CA GLU A 279 -7.43 -7.97 -15.60
C GLU A 279 -8.90 -8.37 -15.48
N PHE A 280 -9.18 -9.68 -15.42
CA PHE A 280 -10.48 -10.26 -15.09
C PHE A 280 -10.34 -11.23 -13.91
N TRP A 281 -11.20 -11.09 -12.89
CA TRP A 281 -11.01 -11.70 -11.58
C TRP A 281 -11.98 -12.86 -11.27
N ASP A 282 -13.12 -12.93 -11.97
CA ASP A 282 -13.97 -14.13 -12.09
C ASP A 282 -14.39 -14.26 -13.56
N CYS A 283 -13.76 -15.21 -14.27
CA CYS A 283 -14.04 -15.53 -15.67
C CYS A 283 -14.96 -16.75 -15.83
N SER A 284 -15.60 -17.24 -14.75
CA SER A 284 -16.33 -18.52 -14.76
C SER A 284 -17.43 -18.59 -15.85
N ASN A 285 -18.06 -17.44 -16.12
CA ASN A 285 -19.18 -17.27 -17.05
C ASN A 285 -18.74 -16.74 -18.43
N VAL A 286 -17.46 -16.88 -18.80
CA VAL A 286 -16.90 -16.51 -20.11
C VAL A 286 -16.48 -17.77 -20.88
N ASP A 287 -16.97 -17.94 -22.10
CA ASP A 287 -16.71 -19.08 -22.98
C ASP A 287 -15.39 -18.97 -23.77
N SER A 288 -15.00 -20.09 -24.40
CA SER A 288 -13.76 -20.21 -25.18
C SER A 288 -13.68 -19.21 -26.34
N ASP A 289 -14.77 -19.02 -27.08
CA ASP A 289 -14.79 -18.07 -28.21
C ASP A 289 -14.68 -16.62 -27.73
N SER A 290 -15.20 -16.31 -26.54
CA SER A 290 -15.09 -15.02 -25.89
C SER A 290 -13.71 -14.75 -25.30
N LEU A 291 -13.00 -15.79 -24.86
CA LEU A 291 -11.59 -15.68 -24.50
C LEU A 291 -10.74 -15.39 -25.74
N ASN A 292 -11.02 -16.01 -26.90
CA ASN A 292 -10.35 -15.70 -28.17
C ASN A 292 -10.50 -14.22 -28.59
N LYS A 293 -11.64 -13.56 -28.26
CA LYS A 293 -11.85 -12.12 -28.51
C LYS A 293 -10.73 -11.26 -27.91
N ILE A 294 -10.15 -11.65 -26.76
CA ILE A 294 -9.08 -10.89 -26.11
C ILE A 294 -7.89 -10.70 -27.06
N ALA A 295 -7.42 -11.77 -27.70
CA ALA A 295 -6.25 -11.72 -28.56
C ALA A 295 -6.54 -11.12 -29.95
N SER A 296 -7.78 -11.20 -30.44
CA SER A 296 -8.15 -10.57 -31.71
C SER A 296 -8.36 -9.05 -31.59
N PHE A 297 -8.82 -8.55 -30.43
CA PHE A 297 -9.08 -7.13 -30.22
C PHE A 297 -7.97 -6.36 -29.48
N CYS A 298 -7.09 -7.04 -28.73
CA CYS A 298 -6.01 -6.42 -27.95
C CYS A 298 -4.59 -6.84 -28.39
N PRO A 299 -4.17 -6.71 -29.67
CA PRO A 299 -2.87 -7.19 -30.17
C PRO A 299 -1.64 -6.43 -29.62
N GLN A 300 -1.83 -5.43 -28.75
CA GLN A 300 -0.77 -4.71 -28.04
C GLN A 300 -0.65 -5.11 -26.56
N LEU A 301 -1.33 -6.19 -26.13
CA LEU A 301 -1.34 -6.63 -24.75
C LEU A 301 0.04 -7.11 -24.29
N GLU A 302 0.52 -6.51 -23.20
CA GLU A 302 1.77 -6.80 -22.51
C GLU A 302 1.51 -7.61 -21.22
N SER A 303 0.29 -7.54 -20.67
CA SER A 303 -0.10 -8.17 -19.42
C SER A 303 -1.53 -8.69 -19.44
N LEU A 304 -1.71 -9.97 -19.09
CA LEU A 304 -3.00 -10.66 -19.06
C LEU A 304 -3.21 -11.39 -17.73
N THR A 305 -4.24 -11.01 -16.98
CA THR A 305 -4.69 -11.74 -15.78
C THR A 305 -6.11 -12.27 -16.00
N LEU A 306 -6.27 -13.60 -15.93
CA LEU A 306 -7.55 -14.30 -16.08
C LEU A 306 -7.73 -15.29 -14.92
N PHE A 307 -8.52 -14.89 -13.92
CA PHE A 307 -8.82 -15.76 -12.78
C PHE A 307 -10.20 -16.43 -12.91
N MET A 308 -10.31 -17.63 -12.35
CA MET A 308 -11.45 -18.54 -12.52
C MET A 308 -11.69 -18.87 -14.01
N CYS A 309 -10.61 -19.00 -14.79
CA CYS A 309 -10.61 -19.22 -16.24
C CYS A 309 -10.89 -20.69 -16.63
N GLY A 310 -11.88 -21.32 -15.99
CA GLY A 310 -12.19 -22.74 -16.13
C GLY A 310 -12.60 -23.19 -17.54
N GLN A 311 -12.96 -22.26 -18.43
CA GLN A 311 -13.31 -22.52 -19.83
C GLN A 311 -12.16 -22.24 -20.82
N LEU A 312 -10.95 -21.91 -20.34
CA LEU A 312 -9.79 -21.66 -21.19
C LEU A 312 -9.19 -23.00 -21.69
N HIS A 313 -9.26 -23.23 -23.00
CA HIS A 313 -8.82 -24.44 -23.69
C HIS A 313 -7.43 -24.27 -24.35
N ASN A 314 -6.86 -25.39 -24.82
CA ASN A 314 -5.60 -25.39 -25.56
C ASN A 314 -5.60 -24.42 -26.75
N ASP A 315 -6.66 -24.43 -27.55
CA ASP A 315 -6.75 -23.58 -28.75
C ASP A 315 -6.74 -22.09 -28.41
N ASN A 316 -7.25 -21.70 -27.22
CA ASN A 316 -7.14 -20.31 -26.75
C ASN A 316 -5.70 -19.94 -26.43
N LEU A 317 -4.98 -20.78 -25.67
CA LEU A 317 -3.59 -20.50 -25.30
C LEU A 317 -2.68 -20.44 -26.54
N LYS A 318 -2.93 -21.32 -27.51
CA LYS A 318 -2.26 -21.32 -28.82
C LYS A 318 -2.58 -20.07 -29.65
N TYR A 319 -3.85 -19.65 -29.66
CA TYR A 319 -4.27 -18.42 -30.32
C TYR A 319 -3.66 -17.18 -29.64
N PHE A 320 -3.49 -17.19 -28.32
CA PHE A 320 -2.83 -16.13 -27.56
C PHE A 320 -1.35 -16.03 -27.92
N ALA A 321 -0.59 -17.13 -27.93
CA ALA A 321 0.82 -17.14 -28.36
C ALA A 321 1.00 -16.55 -29.77
N THR A 322 0.10 -16.93 -30.69
CA THR A 322 0.14 -16.47 -32.09
C THR A 322 -0.19 -14.97 -32.26
N ASN A 323 -1.11 -14.41 -31.45
CA ASN A 323 -1.70 -13.08 -31.69
C ASN A 323 -1.36 -12.02 -30.63
N LEU A 324 -0.69 -12.38 -29.52
CA LEU A 324 -0.21 -11.45 -28.49
C LEU A 324 1.33 -11.38 -28.45
N PRO A 325 2.01 -10.87 -29.50
CA PRO A 325 3.47 -10.90 -29.66
C PRO A 325 4.25 -9.96 -28.72
N LYS A 326 3.61 -9.49 -27.64
CA LYS A 326 4.15 -8.60 -26.60
C LYS A 326 3.85 -9.08 -25.18
N LEU A 327 3.14 -10.19 -25.01
CA LEU A 327 2.69 -10.69 -23.72
C LEU A 327 3.89 -11.16 -22.89
N SER A 328 4.31 -10.34 -21.91
CA SER A 328 5.41 -10.68 -20.99
C SER A 328 4.90 -11.08 -19.61
N GLU A 329 3.73 -10.59 -19.19
CA GLU A 329 3.08 -10.94 -17.92
C GLU A 329 1.83 -11.80 -18.15
N LEU A 330 1.85 -13.07 -17.74
CA LEU A 330 0.69 -13.97 -17.79
C LEU A 330 0.35 -14.51 -16.40
N SER A 331 -0.90 -14.29 -15.96
CA SER A 331 -1.41 -14.71 -14.65
C SER A 331 -2.74 -15.45 -14.77
N LEU A 332 -2.73 -16.77 -14.61
CA LEU A 332 -3.92 -17.63 -14.70
C LEU A 332 -4.28 -18.27 -13.36
N ASN A 333 -5.57 -18.39 -13.09
CA ASN A 333 -6.10 -19.14 -11.94
C ASN A 333 -7.28 -20.00 -12.38
N GLY A 334 -7.21 -21.32 -12.13
CA GLY A 334 -8.17 -22.31 -12.61
C GLY A 334 -8.11 -22.71 -14.09
N PRO A 335 -6.96 -22.73 -14.81
CA PRO A 335 -6.90 -23.23 -16.19
C PRO A 335 -6.94 -24.77 -16.22
N PHE A 336 -8.09 -25.36 -15.89
CA PHE A 336 -8.25 -26.81 -15.70
C PHE A 336 -8.31 -27.62 -17.01
N LEU A 337 -8.51 -26.97 -18.16
CA LEU A 337 -8.69 -27.64 -19.45
C LEU A 337 -7.42 -27.65 -20.31
N ILE A 338 -6.48 -26.71 -20.08
CA ILE A 338 -5.18 -26.69 -20.76
C ILE A 338 -4.39 -27.94 -20.35
N SER A 339 -3.86 -28.68 -21.32
CA SER A 339 -3.02 -29.86 -21.11
C SER A 339 -1.53 -29.51 -21.00
N ASP A 340 -0.77 -30.28 -20.21
CA ASP A 340 0.69 -30.13 -20.04
C ASP A 340 1.46 -29.94 -21.36
N ILE A 341 1.19 -30.74 -22.39
CA ILE A 341 1.83 -30.60 -23.72
C ILE A 341 1.59 -29.20 -24.34
N MET A 342 0.43 -28.59 -24.12
CA MET A 342 0.12 -27.24 -24.63
C MET A 342 0.84 -26.16 -23.81
N TRP A 343 1.17 -26.41 -22.54
CA TRP A 343 2.05 -25.54 -21.78
C TRP A 343 3.49 -25.60 -22.33
N GLN A 344 4.00 -26.80 -22.62
CA GLN A 344 5.29 -26.97 -23.29
C GLN A 344 5.33 -26.25 -24.65
N ASP A 345 4.33 -26.48 -25.52
CA ASP A 345 4.17 -25.79 -26.81
C ASP A 345 4.15 -24.25 -26.65
N PHE A 346 3.47 -23.73 -25.61
CA PHE A 346 3.36 -22.29 -25.35
C PHE A 346 4.68 -21.65 -24.91
N PHE A 347 5.49 -22.34 -24.10
CA PHE A 347 6.80 -21.84 -23.67
C PHE A 347 7.90 -22.02 -24.74
N GLN A 348 7.73 -22.98 -25.66
CA GLN A 348 8.65 -23.17 -26.80
C GLN A 348 8.38 -22.21 -27.97
N ASP A 349 7.21 -21.57 -28.03
CA ASP A 349 6.96 -20.43 -28.92
C ASP A 349 7.56 -19.14 -28.34
N LYS A 350 7.67 -18.10 -29.18
CA LYS A 350 8.32 -16.81 -28.87
C LYS A 350 7.74 -16.09 -27.64
N THR A 351 6.53 -16.43 -27.21
CA THR A 351 5.95 -15.91 -25.98
C THR A 351 6.79 -16.33 -24.76
N GLY A 352 7.37 -17.53 -24.75
CA GLY A 352 8.30 -17.98 -23.71
C GLY A 352 9.58 -17.14 -23.65
N GLU A 353 10.17 -16.78 -24.80
CA GLU A 353 11.38 -15.94 -24.86
C GLU A 353 11.21 -14.57 -24.20
N ILE A 354 10.01 -13.97 -24.28
CA ILE A 354 9.72 -12.62 -23.79
C ILE A 354 9.05 -12.58 -22.40
N LEU A 355 8.72 -13.74 -21.82
CA LEU A 355 7.95 -13.83 -20.58
C LEU A 355 8.77 -13.32 -19.38
N ASP A 356 8.33 -12.23 -18.77
CA ASP A 356 8.97 -11.61 -17.60
C ASP A 356 8.23 -11.90 -16.28
N LYS A 357 6.95 -12.29 -16.33
CA LYS A 357 6.18 -12.72 -15.16
C LYS A 357 5.23 -13.87 -15.49
N PHE A 358 5.37 -14.96 -14.77
CA PHE A 358 4.44 -16.08 -14.84
C PHE A 358 3.80 -16.37 -13.48
N GLU A 359 2.48 -16.45 -13.46
CA GLU A 359 1.68 -16.83 -12.31
C GLU A 359 0.64 -17.87 -12.73
N ILE A 360 0.69 -19.06 -12.13
CA ILE A 360 -0.34 -20.08 -12.34
C ILE A 360 -0.82 -20.65 -10.99
N ARG A 361 -2.15 -20.65 -10.81
CA ARG A 361 -2.80 -21.18 -9.60
C ARG A 361 -3.90 -22.19 -9.91
N ASN A 362 -4.06 -23.16 -9.01
CA ASN A 362 -5.15 -24.15 -9.01
C ASN A 362 -5.26 -24.90 -10.35
N THR A 363 -4.32 -25.79 -10.66
CA THR A 363 -4.51 -26.75 -11.77
C THR A 363 -3.66 -28.01 -11.58
N HIS A 364 -4.26 -29.18 -11.86
CA HIS A 364 -3.60 -30.48 -11.86
C HIS A 364 -2.94 -30.82 -13.22
N ARG A 365 -3.05 -29.94 -14.22
CA ARG A 365 -2.57 -30.19 -15.60
C ARG A 365 -1.30 -29.43 -15.98
N PHE A 366 -0.77 -28.63 -15.08
CA PHE A 366 0.58 -28.07 -15.21
C PHE A 366 1.53 -29.02 -14.47
N GLY A 367 2.28 -29.83 -15.22
CA GLY A 367 3.12 -30.90 -14.69
C GLY A 367 4.60 -30.55 -14.63
N ASN A 368 5.41 -31.59 -14.37
CA ASN A 368 6.87 -31.50 -14.35
C ASN A 368 7.42 -30.91 -15.66
N ASP A 369 7.00 -31.45 -16.80
CA ASP A 369 7.53 -31.06 -18.11
C ASP A 369 7.10 -29.63 -18.50
N SER A 370 5.90 -29.20 -18.09
CA SER A 370 5.50 -27.77 -18.17
C SER A 370 6.45 -26.85 -17.41
N LEU A 371 6.87 -27.22 -16.19
CA LEU A 371 7.80 -26.42 -15.39
C LEU A 371 9.22 -26.43 -15.98
N ILE A 372 9.70 -27.58 -16.49
CA ILE A 372 10.99 -27.66 -17.20
C ILE A 372 10.97 -26.72 -18.41
N SER A 373 9.93 -26.80 -19.25
CA SER A 373 9.82 -25.99 -20.47
C SER A 373 9.71 -24.48 -20.19
N LEU A 374 8.98 -24.09 -19.12
CA LEU A 374 8.96 -22.71 -18.62
C LEU A 374 10.35 -22.23 -18.21
N LEU A 375 11.09 -23.04 -17.45
CA LEU A 375 12.42 -22.69 -16.95
C LEU A 375 13.45 -22.58 -18.08
N GLU A 376 13.45 -23.52 -19.02
CA GLU A 376 14.37 -23.54 -20.17
C GLU A 376 14.23 -22.32 -21.08
N ASN A 377 13.00 -21.90 -21.38
CA ASN A 377 12.72 -20.84 -22.34
C ASN A 377 12.57 -19.45 -21.67
N SER A 378 11.89 -19.37 -20.53
CA SER A 378 11.60 -18.10 -19.85
C SER A 378 12.48 -17.82 -18.63
N GLY A 379 13.13 -18.82 -18.03
CA GLY A 379 13.81 -18.69 -16.72
C GLY A 379 14.81 -17.53 -16.64
N ARG A 380 15.55 -17.28 -17.73
CA ARG A 380 16.50 -16.16 -17.85
C ARG A 380 15.86 -14.78 -17.89
N ASN A 381 14.55 -14.69 -18.10
CA ASN A 381 13.78 -13.44 -18.19
C ASN A 381 12.77 -13.22 -17.06
N LEU A 382 12.40 -14.26 -16.30
CA LEU A 382 11.48 -14.15 -15.17
C LEU A 382 11.99 -13.20 -14.08
N THR A 383 11.16 -12.17 -13.82
CA THR A 383 11.24 -11.26 -12.67
C THR A 383 10.21 -11.61 -11.58
N SER A 384 9.19 -12.40 -11.93
CA SER A 384 8.20 -12.98 -11.02
C SER A 384 7.87 -14.41 -11.45
N LEU A 385 8.03 -15.37 -10.55
CA LEU A 385 7.61 -16.76 -10.71
C LEU A 385 6.68 -17.14 -9.57
N LYS A 386 5.47 -17.58 -9.90
CA LYS A 386 4.46 -17.90 -8.91
C LYS A 386 3.70 -19.18 -9.24
N LEU A 387 3.80 -20.15 -8.34
CA LEU A 387 3.29 -21.50 -8.45
C LEU A 387 2.43 -21.79 -7.21
N SER A 388 1.13 -22.03 -7.38
CA SER A 388 0.23 -22.29 -6.24
C SER A 388 -0.78 -23.39 -6.54
N ARG A 389 -0.86 -24.41 -5.67
CA ARG A 389 -1.85 -25.51 -5.79
C ARG A 389 -1.78 -26.19 -7.17
N LEU A 390 -0.59 -26.72 -7.47
CA LEU A 390 -0.23 -27.32 -8.75
C LEU A 390 0.00 -28.83 -8.60
N ASP A 391 -1.10 -29.57 -8.44
CA ASP A 391 -1.11 -31.00 -8.15
C ASP A 391 -0.43 -31.87 -9.23
N GLY A 392 -0.17 -31.29 -10.41
CA GLY A 392 0.56 -31.94 -11.51
C GLY A 392 2.08 -31.99 -11.32
N ILE A 393 2.66 -31.07 -10.53
CA ILE A 393 4.11 -31.06 -10.25
C ILE A 393 4.37 -32.02 -9.09
N ASN A 394 5.04 -33.14 -9.39
CA ASN A 394 5.13 -34.29 -8.48
C ASN A 394 6.56 -34.77 -8.21
N SER A 395 7.58 -34.06 -8.70
CA SER A 395 9.00 -34.32 -8.37
C SER A 395 9.68 -33.08 -7.80
N GLY A 396 10.31 -33.24 -6.63
CA GLY A 396 11.14 -32.20 -6.00
C GLY A 396 12.38 -31.84 -6.81
N GLU A 397 12.89 -32.78 -7.62
CA GLU A 397 14.04 -32.56 -8.51
C GLU A 397 13.75 -31.45 -9.54
N VAL A 398 12.49 -31.31 -9.97
CA VAL A 398 12.08 -30.30 -10.96
C VAL A 398 12.06 -28.90 -10.35
N TYR A 399 11.64 -28.76 -9.09
CA TYR A 399 11.86 -27.52 -8.35
C TYR A 399 13.37 -27.25 -8.16
N GLY A 400 14.19 -28.30 -8.00
CA GLY A 400 15.66 -28.22 -7.99
C GLY A 400 16.30 -27.68 -9.28
N LEU A 401 15.56 -27.60 -10.39
CA LEU A 401 16.03 -26.96 -11.63
C LEU A 401 15.85 -25.44 -11.64
N ILE A 402 14.97 -24.88 -10.80
CA ILE A 402 14.75 -23.42 -10.65
C ILE A 402 16.07 -22.64 -10.50
N PRO A 403 17.00 -22.99 -9.58
CA PRO A 403 18.27 -22.28 -9.43
C PRO A 403 19.22 -22.41 -10.63
N HIS A 404 19.04 -23.42 -11.49
CA HIS A 404 19.90 -23.62 -12.67
C HIS A 404 19.46 -22.84 -13.91
N TYR A 405 18.18 -22.42 -13.97
CA TYR A 405 17.60 -21.73 -15.12
C TYR A 405 17.28 -20.25 -14.88
N ILE A 406 17.00 -19.84 -13.63
CA ILE A 406 16.78 -18.44 -13.29
C ILE A 406 18.11 -17.67 -13.30
N SER A 407 18.10 -16.45 -13.85
CA SER A 407 19.27 -15.56 -13.79
C SER A 407 19.47 -14.95 -12.40
N GLU A 408 20.72 -14.96 -11.96
CA GLU A 408 21.21 -14.28 -10.76
C GLU A 408 20.73 -12.82 -10.68
N SER A 409 20.33 -12.38 -9.49
CA SER A 409 19.88 -10.99 -9.22
C SER A 409 18.77 -10.47 -10.15
N LYS A 410 17.88 -11.34 -10.69
CA LYS A 410 16.77 -10.93 -11.57
C LYS A 410 15.37 -11.17 -11.01
N LEU A 411 15.20 -12.20 -10.17
CA LEU A 411 13.90 -12.54 -9.61
C LEU A 411 13.56 -11.61 -8.43
N THR A 412 12.39 -10.99 -8.49
CA THR A 412 11.91 -10.01 -7.49
C THR A 412 10.70 -10.53 -6.69
N HIS A 413 9.95 -11.49 -7.24
CA HIS A 413 8.81 -12.13 -6.59
C HIS A 413 8.89 -13.64 -6.78
N LEU A 414 8.85 -14.39 -5.68
CA LEU A 414 8.77 -15.85 -5.66
C LEU A 414 7.56 -16.30 -4.82
N GLU A 415 6.72 -17.15 -5.39
CA GLU A 415 5.64 -17.84 -4.69
C GLU A 415 5.71 -19.32 -5.05
N ILE A 416 5.91 -20.18 -4.05
CA ILE A 416 5.75 -21.63 -4.17
C ILE A 416 4.86 -22.03 -3.00
N SER A 417 3.56 -22.19 -3.26
CA SER A 417 2.57 -22.41 -2.19
C SER A 417 1.69 -23.63 -2.44
N TYR A 418 1.39 -24.36 -1.37
CA TYR A 418 0.58 -25.58 -1.35
C TYR A 418 1.00 -26.59 -2.43
N PRO A 419 2.23 -27.15 -2.35
CA PRO A 419 2.71 -28.20 -3.26
C PRO A 419 1.87 -29.47 -3.14
N ALA A 420 1.92 -30.32 -4.18
CA ALA A 420 1.09 -31.54 -4.28
C ALA A 420 1.33 -32.55 -3.12
N ASN A 421 2.59 -32.69 -2.70
CA ASN A 421 3.00 -33.41 -1.51
C ASN A 421 3.99 -32.55 -0.71
N GLU A 422 3.99 -32.70 0.60
CA GLU A 422 4.78 -31.87 1.53
C GLU A 422 6.29 -32.06 1.32
N GLU A 423 6.74 -33.28 1.03
CA GLU A 423 8.14 -33.66 0.79
C GLU A 423 8.79 -33.01 -0.45
N LEU A 424 8.00 -32.45 -1.38
CA LEU A 424 8.50 -31.88 -2.64
C LEU A 424 9.35 -30.61 -2.42
N ILE A 425 9.08 -29.90 -1.32
CA ILE A 425 9.79 -28.68 -0.93
C ILE A 425 10.54 -28.94 0.37
N ASN A 426 11.79 -28.50 0.45
CA ASN A 426 12.64 -28.67 1.63
C ASN A 426 13.58 -27.47 1.80
N ASP A 427 14.24 -27.39 2.95
CA ASP A 427 15.08 -26.23 3.29
C ASP A 427 16.22 -26.02 2.29
N ASP A 428 16.95 -27.07 1.92
CA ASP A 428 18.12 -26.97 1.03
C ASP A 428 17.74 -26.52 -0.39
N LEU A 429 16.60 -26.97 -0.91
CA LEU A 429 16.01 -26.46 -2.14
C LEU A 429 15.75 -24.95 -2.06
N ILE A 430 15.05 -24.48 -1.03
CA ILE A 430 14.73 -23.06 -0.88
C ILE A 430 16.01 -22.23 -0.68
N ILE A 431 16.98 -22.72 0.11
CA ILE A 431 18.28 -22.07 0.30
C ILE A 431 19.03 -21.95 -1.04
N SER A 432 18.99 -22.97 -1.91
CA SER A 432 19.63 -22.92 -3.24
C SER A 432 18.97 -21.92 -4.20
N ILE A 433 17.66 -21.70 -4.09
CA ILE A 433 16.96 -20.67 -4.89
C ILE A 433 17.30 -19.27 -4.35
N LEU A 434 17.28 -19.11 -3.02
CA LEU A 434 17.55 -17.83 -2.35
C LEU A 434 19.01 -17.39 -2.47
N SER A 435 19.99 -18.30 -2.61
CA SER A 435 21.39 -17.94 -2.82
C SER A 435 21.68 -17.27 -4.18
N ILE A 436 20.79 -17.45 -5.16
CA ILE A 436 20.89 -16.88 -6.52
C ILE A 436 19.95 -15.67 -6.72
N THR A 437 18.87 -15.59 -5.94
CA THR A 437 17.79 -14.60 -6.16
C THR A 437 17.50 -13.67 -4.98
N GLY A 438 17.99 -13.98 -3.77
CA GLY A 438 17.58 -13.30 -2.54
C GLY A 438 17.95 -11.82 -2.47
N ASP A 439 19.05 -11.42 -3.10
CA ASP A 439 19.52 -10.03 -3.09
C ASP A 439 18.51 -9.06 -3.74
N THR A 440 17.85 -9.48 -4.81
CA THR A 440 16.78 -8.72 -5.50
C THR A 440 15.36 -9.10 -5.08
N LEU A 441 15.19 -10.11 -4.23
CA LEU A 441 13.87 -10.60 -3.84
C LEU A 441 13.14 -9.58 -2.95
N VAL A 442 11.99 -9.10 -3.42
CA VAL A 442 11.11 -8.14 -2.75
C VAL A 442 9.95 -8.85 -2.04
N SER A 443 9.52 -9.98 -2.58
CA SER A 443 8.39 -10.78 -2.08
C SER A 443 8.70 -12.28 -2.12
N LEU A 444 8.53 -12.95 -0.97
CA LEU A 444 8.65 -14.39 -0.81
C LEU A 444 7.36 -14.95 -0.20
N ASN A 445 6.74 -15.93 -0.86
CA ASN A 445 5.63 -16.71 -0.34
C ASN A 445 5.95 -18.21 -0.42
N LEU A 446 5.87 -18.89 0.72
CA LEU A 446 6.11 -20.34 0.89
C LEU A 446 4.93 -21.01 1.63
N ASP A 447 3.71 -20.48 1.46
CA ASP A 447 2.54 -20.89 2.24
C ASP A 447 2.20 -22.37 2.01
N GLY A 448 2.09 -23.16 3.07
CA GLY A 448 1.73 -24.58 3.02
C GLY A 448 2.85 -25.53 2.62
N CYS A 449 4.10 -25.08 2.55
CA CYS A 449 5.28 -25.92 2.37
C CYS A 449 5.77 -26.52 3.71
N SER A 450 4.89 -27.24 4.41
CA SER A 450 5.06 -27.72 5.82
C SER A 450 6.36 -28.46 6.15
N ASN A 451 7.04 -29.03 5.15
CA ASN A 451 8.35 -29.68 5.29
C ASN A 451 9.55 -28.69 5.44
N LEU A 452 9.28 -27.39 5.58
CA LEU A 452 10.25 -26.33 5.84
C LEU A 452 10.40 -26.04 7.35
N THR A 453 11.64 -25.81 7.79
CA THR A 453 12.00 -25.58 9.22
C THR A 453 12.58 -24.17 9.42
N GLU A 454 13.02 -23.81 10.62
CA GLU A 454 13.84 -22.59 10.80
C GLU A 454 15.15 -22.57 9.97
N LYS A 455 15.58 -23.70 9.39
CA LYS A 455 16.81 -23.76 8.57
C LYS A 455 16.70 -22.87 7.33
N PHE A 456 15.63 -22.89 6.53
CA PHE A 456 15.54 -21.98 5.37
C PHE A 456 15.49 -20.49 5.78
N LEU A 457 14.96 -20.18 6.97
CA LEU A 457 15.00 -18.83 7.52
C LEU A 457 16.45 -18.43 7.84
N ILE A 458 17.11 -19.18 8.74
CA ILE A 458 18.47 -18.86 9.23
C ILE A 458 19.51 -18.92 8.12
N GLU A 459 19.44 -19.92 7.23
CA GLU A 459 20.47 -20.19 6.23
C GLU A 459 20.19 -19.59 4.85
N GLY A 460 18.92 -19.30 4.53
CA GLY A 460 18.48 -18.72 3.28
C GLY A 460 18.04 -17.26 3.43
N VAL A 461 16.86 -17.04 4.01
CA VAL A 461 16.25 -15.70 4.11
C VAL A 461 17.17 -14.71 4.82
N CYS A 462 17.71 -15.09 5.98
CA CYS A 462 18.54 -14.22 6.80
C CYS A 462 19.91 -13.91 6.19
N ARG A 463 20.42 -14.76 5.29
CA ARG A 463 21.72 -14.55 4.63
C ARG A 463 21.61 -13.73 3.33
N PHE A 464 20.60 -14.02 2.50
CA PHE A 464 20.54 -13.48 1.14
C PHE A 464 19.51 -12.35 0.97
N CYS A 465 18.40 -12.36 1.73
CA CYS A 465 17.22 -11.54 1.41
C CYS A 465 17.27 -10.09 1.94
N SER A 466 18.28 -9.31 1.54
CA SER A 466 18.56 -7.95 2.06
C SER A 466 17.59 -6.83 1.62
N ASN A 467 16.68 -7.12 0.67
CA ASN A 467 15.71 -6.18 0.11
C ASN A 467 14.24 -6.66 0.25
N LEU A 468 14.00 -7.77 0.98
CA LEU A 468 12.66 -8.31 1.16
C LEU A 468 11.75 -7.31 1.88
N THR A 469 10.50 -7.25 1.43
CA THR A 469 9.46 -6.44 2.07
C THR A 469 8.15 -7.20 2.30
N HIS A 470 7.94 -8.34 1.64
CA HIS A 470 6.76 -9.19 1.82
C HIS A 470 7.24 -10.61 2.13
N LEU A 471 6.82 -11.16 3.28
CA LEU A 471 7.13 -12.52 3.71
C LEU A 471 5.83 -13.24 4.10
N SER A 472 5.50 -14.31 3.39
CA SER A 472 4.36 -15.17 3.69
C SER A 472 4.85 -16.60 3.88
N ILE A 473 4.60 -17.15 5.07
CA ILE A 473 5.03 -18.49 5.48
C ILE A 473 3.89 -19.22 6.20
N GLN A 474 2.66 -19.02 5.73
CA GLN A 474 1.45 -19.54 6.36
C GLN A 474 1.45 -21.08 6.36
N ASN A 475 0.85 -21.69 7.38
CA ASN A 475 0.81 -23.14 7.59
C ASN A 475 2.20 -23.83 7.71
N LEU A 476 3.28 -23.10 8.02
CA LEU A 476 4.55 -23.72 8.39
C LEU A 476 4.58 -23.99 9.90
N ASP A 477 4.28 -25.22 10.30
CA ASP A 477 4.10 -25.66 11.69
C ASP A 477 5.37 -26.23 12.33
N GLN A 478 6.34 -26.70 11.55
CA GLN A 478 7.64 -27.19 12.03
C GLN A 478 8.60 -26.10 12.52
N ILE A 479 8.34 -24.81 12.24
CA ILE A 479 9.23 -23.70 12.65
C ILE A 479 9.14 -23.46 14.16
N SER A 480 10.25 -23.64 14.88
CA SER A 480 10.31 -23.40 16.32
C SER A 480 10.33 -21.90 16.69
N ASN A 481 9.82 -21.57 17.88
CA ASN A 481 9.92 -20.22 18.46
C ASN A 481 11.40 -19.79 18.59
N GLU A 482 12.26 -20.67 19.08
CA GLU A 482 13.69 -20.42 19.31
C GLU A 482 14.45 -20.22 18.00
N GLY A 483 14.14 -21.02 16.97
CA GLY A 483 14.68 -20.90 15.62
C GLY A 483 14.26 -19.60 14.95
N PHE A 484 12.99 -19.23 15.02
CA PHE A 484 12.48 -17.96 14.47
C PHE A 484 13.09 -16.73 15.18
N VAL A 485 13.21 -16.77 16.51
CA VAL A 485 13.90 -15.73 17.30
C VAL A 485 15.38 -15.60 16.88
N THR A 486 16.05 -16.73 16.65
CA THR A 486 17.45 -16.76 16.19
C THR A 486 17.58 -16.18 14.78
N ALA A 487 16.65 -16.53 13.89
CA ALA A 487 16.57 -15.99 12.53
C ALA A 487 16.41 -14.47 12.53
N PHE A 488 15.41 -13.91 13.22
CA PHE A 488 15.12 -12.47 13.17
C PHE A 488 16.17 -11.59 13.88
N LYS A 489 16.87 -12.12 14.89
CA LYS A 489 18.06 -11.47 15.46
C LYS A 489 19.16 -11.28 14.42
N ALA A 490 19.52 -12.35 13.69
CA ALA A 490 20.49 -12.26 12.60
C ALA A 490 19.98 -11.39 11.44
N TYR A 491 18.69 -11.49 11.09
CA TYR A 491 18.13 -10.78 9.95
C TYR A 491 18.16 -9.26 10.10
N SER A 492 18.08 -8.76 11.33
CA SER A 492 18.16 -7.33 11.66
C SER A 492 19.48 -6.69 11.25
N GLU A 493 20.55 -7.47 11.05
CA GLU A 493 21.84 -6.95 10.55
C GLU A 493 21.86 -6.79 9.03
N VAL A 494 21.09 -7.62 8.31
CA VAL A 494 21.11 -7.83 6.84
C VAL A 494 19.96 -7.09 6.13
N ASN A 495 18.72 -7.26 6.59
CA ASN A 495 17.58 -6.47 6.13
C ASN A 495 17.30 -5.34 7.13
N ILE A 496 17.80 -4.16 6.79
CA ILE A 496 17.58 -2.91 7.55
C ILE A 496 16.60 -1.97 6.83
N GLY A 497 15.89 -2.50 5.83
CA GLY A 497 14.71 -1.85 5.25
C GLY A 497 13.46 -2.11 6.09
N GLY A 498 13.39 -3.25 6.79
CA GLY A 498 12.21 -3.72 7.50
C GLY A 498 11.12 -4.24 6.56
N LEU A 499 10.30 -5.16 7.07
CA LEU A 499 9.21 -5.79 6.31
C LEU A 499 7.96 -4.88 6.28
N LEU A 500 7.27 -4.88 5.14
CA LEU A 500 6.01 -4.17 4.93
C LEU A 500 4.81 -5.09 5.20
N GLU A 501 4.90 -6.38 4.83
CA GLU A 501 3.82 -7.35 5.01
C GLU A 501 4.35 -8.69 5.47
N VAL A 502 3.74 -9.24 6.53
CA VAL A 502 4.16 -10.50 7.13
C VAL A 502 2.94 -11.34 7.51
N TYR A 503 2.88 -12.58 6.99
CA TYR A 503 1.77 -13.50 7.23
C TYR A 503 2.28 -14.81 7.87
N LEU A 504 1.93 -15.01 9.14
CA LEU A 504 2.34 -16.15 9.99
C LEU A 504 1.15 -17.06 10.35
N SER A 505 0.08 -17.00 9.56
CA SER A 505 -1.16 -17.74 9.82
C SER A 505 -0.88 -19.23 10.04
N ARG A 506 -1.30 -19.76 11.19
CA ARG A 506 -1.14 -21.16 11.59
C ARG A 506 0.30 -21.67 11.73
N CYS A 507 1.29 -20.79 11.92
CA CYS A 507 2.64 -21.18 12.34
C CYS A 507 2.67 -21.55 13.84
N VAL A 508 1.99 -22.64 14.21
CA VAL A 508 1.59 -22.94 15.61
C VAL A 508 2.74 -23.06 16.63
N GLY A 509 3.99 -23.25 16.17
CA GLY A 509 5.19 -23.24 17.01
C GLY A 509 5.65 -21.84 17.48
N LEU A 510 5.13 -20.76 16.90
CA LEU A 510 5.55 -19.38 17.22
C LEU A 510 4.78 -18.80 18.42
N GLY A 511 5.52 -18.24 19.38
CA GLY A 511 4.99 -17.59 20.59
C GLY A 511 5.46 -16.15 20.78
N ASP A 512 5.33 -15.66 22.01
CA ASP A 512 5.59 -14.26 22.40
C ASP A 512 6.95 -13.72 21.92
N GLU A 513 8.04 -14.47 22.08
CA GLU A 513 9.39 -14.00 21.73
C GLU A 513 9.62 -13.93 20.22
N ALA A 514 9.09 -14.88 19.45
CA ALA A 514 9.15 -14.85 17.98
C ALA A 514 8.46 -13.60 17.42
N ILE A 515 7.26 -13.29 17.93
CA ILE A 515 6.53 -12.09 17.53
C ILE A 515 7.20 -10.81 18.06
N TYR A 516 7.78 -10.83 19.26
CA TYR A 516 8.54 -9.70 19.80
C TYR A 516 9.72 -9.31 18.91
N GLU A 517 10.55 -10.27 18.48
CA GLU A 517 11.73 -9.98 17.68
C GLU A 517 11.37 -9.54 16.25
N LEU A 518 10.32 -10.12 15.64
CA LEU A 518 9.75 -9.64 14.37
C LEU A 518 9.28 -8.18 14.47
N LEU A 519 8.51 -7.85 15.51
CA LEU A 519 7.99 -6.50 15.70
C LEU A 519 9.12 -5.51 16.01
N LYS A 520 10.11 -5.91 16.80
CA LYS A 520 11.33 -5.12 17.05
C LYS A 520 12.11 -4.85 15.75
N HIS A 521 12.19 -5.83 14.85
CA HIS A 521 12.83 -5.70 13.52
C HIS A 521 12.05 -4.78 12.56
N SER A 522 10.72 -4.91 12.46
CA SER A 522 9.93 -4.32 11.36
C SER A 522 8.89 -3.25 11.77
N SER A 523 8.72 -2.94 13.06
CA SER A 523 7.71 -2.00 13.59
C SER A 523 7.64 -0.64 12.88
N HIS A 524 8.78 -0.09 12.47
CA HIS A 524 8.86 1.21 11.81
C HIS A 524 8.36 1.20 10.35
N THR A 525 8.07 0.04 9.77
CA THR A 525 7.71 -0.14 8.35
C THR A 525 6.47 -1.00 8.08
N LEU A 526 6.11 -1.90 8.99
CA LEU A 526 5.01 -2.86 8.85
C LEU A 526 3.65 -2.20 8.55
N VAL A 527 2.99 -2.65 7.49
CA VAL A 527 1.71 -2.15 6.96
C VAL A 527 0.58 -3.15 7.17
N GLU A 528 0.84 -4.44 6.94
CA GLU A 528 -0.12 -5.53 7.11
C GLU A 528 0.56 -6.69 7.86
N LEU A 529 -0.13 -7.25 8.86
CA LEU A 529 0.37 -8.35 9.68
C LEU A 529 -0.75 -9.38 9.87
N SER A 530 -0.44 -10.67 9.72
CA SER A 530 -1.26 -11.76 10.26
C SER A 530 -0.47 -12.61 11.25
N ILE A 531 -1.06 -12.80 12.42
CA ILE A 531 -0.66 -13.77 13.45
C ILE A 531 -1.79 -14.78 13.72
N ASN A 532 -2.61 -15.05 12.70
CA ASN A 532 -3.79 -15.89 12.82
C ASN A 532 -3.46 -17.28 13.38
N SER A 533 -4.28 -17.80 14.28
CA SER A 533 -4.14 -19.11 14.91
C SER A 533 -2.84 -19.33 15.71
N LEU A 534 -2.08 -18.28 16.06
CA LEU A 534 -0.91 -18.39 16.95
C LEU A 534 -1.33 -18.56 18.42
N ASN A 535 -1.66 -19.81 18.78
CA ASN A 535 -2.22 -20.18 20.08
C ASN A 535 -1.24 -20.01 21.27
N LEU A 536 0.06 -19.84 21.01
CA LEU A 536 1.09 -19.61 22.04
C LEU A 536 1.26 -18.12 22.41
N VAL A 537 0.67 -17.20 21.64
CA VAL A 537 0.73 -15.75 21.90
C VAL A 537 -0.12 -15.43 23.14
N SER A 538 0.49 -14.88 24.18
CA SER A 538 -0.12 -14.66 25.49
C SER A 538 -0.74 -13.27 25.64
N LYS A 539 -1.81 -13.17 26.46
CA LYS A 539 -2.42 -11.86 26.77
C LYS A 539 -1.44 -10.96 27.50
N ASN A 540 -0.55 -11.53 28.33
CA ASN A 540 0.45 -10.77 29.06
C ASN A 540 1.41 -10.07 28.08
N PHE A 541 1.94 -10.79 27.09
CA PHE A 541 2.76 -10.21 26.03
C PHE A 541 2.03 -9.15 25.22
N LEU A 542 0.82 -9.44 24.72
CA LEU A 542 0.04 -8.46 23.95
C LEU A 542 -0.26 -7.19 24.77
N SER A 543 -0.66 -7.34 26.03
CA SER A 543 -0.84 -6.21 26.95
C SER A 543 0.47 -5.47 27.23
N GLN A 544 1.63 -6.15 27.25
CA GLN A 544 2.92 -5.48 27.40
C GLN A 544 3.31 -4.69 26.14
N ILE A 545 3.35 -5.30 24.95
CA ILE A 545 3.87 -4.60 23.75
C ILE A 545 3.05 -3.37 23.35
N PHE A 546 1.74 -3.36 23.63
CA PHE A 546 0.86 -2.21 23.37
C PHE A 546 0.71 -1.26 24.58
N THR A 547 1.35 -1.53 25.72
CA THR A 547 1.37 -0.61 26.87
C THR A 547 2.71 0.11 26.97
N GLU A 548 2.70 1.44 27.12
CA GLU A 548 3.91 2.24 27.32
C GLU A 548 4.70 1.83 28.57
N ASN A 549 6.03 1.85 28.47
CA ASN A 549 6.93 1.42 29.55
C ASN A 549 6.79 2.22 30.85
N GLN A 550 6.31 3.47 30.79
CA GLN A 550 6.09 4.31 31.96
C GLN A 550 4.81 3.94 32.74
N HIS A 551 3.89 3.21 32.12
CA HIS A 551 2.57 2.94 32.69
C HIS A 551 2.63 2.10 33.97
N GLN A 552 1.71 2.36 34.91
CA GLN A 552 1.73 1.75 36.24
C GLN A 552 1.65 0.21 36.20
N TYR A 553 1.00 -0.37 35.18
CA TYR A 553 0.97 -1.81 34.93
C TYR A 553 2.39 -2.38 34.73
N LYS A 554 3.16 -1.82 33.79
CA LYS A 554 4.53 -2.28 33.49
C LYS A 554 5.48 -2.04 34.64
N ARG A 555 5.38 -0.91 35.35
CA ARG A 555 6.16 -0.66 36.57
C ARG A 555 5.93 -1.73 37.64
N LYS A 556 4.67 -2.07 37.93
CA LYS A 556 4.30 -3.14 38.87
C LYS A 556 4.72 -4.54 38.41
N LEU A 557 4.82 -4.77 37.09
CA LEU A 557 5.31 -6.04 36.53
C LEU A 557 6.84 -6.14 36.67
N LEU A 558 7.57 -5.08 36.34
CA LEU A 558 9.01 -4.97 36.54
C LEU A 558 9.40 -5.15 38.02
N GLU A 559 8.68 -4.47 38.93
CA GLU A 559 8.85 -4.60 40.38
C GLU A 559 8.57 -6.01 40.93
N ARG A 560 7.86 -6.87 40.19
CA ARG A 560 7.65 -8.30 40.55
C ARG A 560 8.78 -9.18 40.02
N VAL A 561 9.16 -8.99 38.76
CA VAL A 561 10.30 -9.70 38.13
C VAL A 561 11.60 -9.46 38.91
N GLN A 562 11.81 -8.24 39.41
CA GLN A 562 12.98 -7.86 40.19
C GLN A 562 13.01 -8.38 41.65
N ARG A 563 11.96 -9.06 42.14
CA ARG A 563 11.86 -9.51 43.55
C ARG A 563 12.06 -11.00 43.77
N GLU A 564 12.19 -11.80 42.72
CA GLU A 564 12.29 -13.27 42.76
C GLU A 564 11.08 -14.02 43.38
N ASP A 565 10.16 -13.33 44.08
CA ASP A 565 8.84 -13.80 44.57
C ASP A 565 7.84 -14.23 43.46
N GLY A 566 8.29 -14.32 42.20
CA GLY A 566 7.45 -14.63 41.04
C GLY A 566 7.68 -16.04 40.52
N ASP A 567 6.60 -16.71 40.11
CA ASP A 567 6.70 -17.89 39.24
C ASP A 567 7.57 -17.54 38.02
N GLY A 568 8.60 -18.36 37.75
CA GLY A 568 9.82 -17.99 37.01
C GLY A 568 9.67 -17.80 35.50
N ASN A 569 8.46 -17.47 35.05
CA ASN A 569 7.97 -17.55 33.68
C ASN A 569 7.47 -16.18 33.14
N VAL A 570 7.54 -15.12 33.96
CA VAL A 570 7.08 -13.77 33.58
C VAL A 570 8.20 -13.00 32.86
N LYS A 571 8.26 -13.12 31.53
CA LYS A 571 9.16 -12.34 30.68
C LYS A 571 8.68 -10.88 30.56
N PHE A 572 9.62 -9.93 30.48
CA PHE A 572 9.34 -8.50 30.27
C PHE A 572 9.56 -8.13 28.80
N TYR A 573 8.65 -7.34 28.22
CA TYR A 573 8.69 -6.90 26.83
C TYR A 573 8.48 -5.39 26.73
N ASP A 574 9.35 -4.69 25.98
CA ASP A 574 9.25 -3.25 25.78
C ASP A 574 8.01 -2.85 24.97
N TYR A 575 7.67 -1.56 25.02
CA TYR A 575 6.60 -0.98 24.23
C TYR A 575 7.01 -0.88 22.76
N ILE A 576 6.18 -1.39 21.86
CA ILE A 576 6.42 -1.34 20.41
C ILE A 576 5.35 -0.45 19.76
N LYS A 577 5.78 0.69 19.22
CA LYS A 577 4.93 1.59 18.45
C LYS A 577 4.82 1.10 17.00
N LEU A 578 3.59 0.88 16.52
CA LEU A 578 3.31 0.46 15.13
C LEU A 578 2.65 1.62 14.34
N PRO A 579 3.40 2.68 13.98
CA PRO A 579 2.83 3.89 13.37
C PRO A 579 2.33 3.69 11.94
N LEU A 580 2.67 2.56 11.32
CA LEU A 580 2.36 2.26 9.92
C LEU A 580 1.30 1.16 9.74
N LEU A 581 0.98 0.36 10.77
CA LEU A 581 0.06 -0.76 10.61
C LEU A 581 -1.34 -0.28 10.17
N THR A 582 -1.91 -0.92 9.15
CA THR A 582 -3.24 -0.61 8.58
C THR A 582 -4.20 -1.80 8.60
N TYR A 583 -3.67 -3.02 8.47
CA TYR A 583 -4.40 -4.28 8.58
C TYR A 583 -3.72 -5.16 9.63
N PHE A 584 -4.50 -5.77 10.52
CA PHE A 584 -4.00 -6.73 11.50
C PHE A 584 -4.97 -7.90 11.63
N ASP A 585 -4.55 -9.09 11.20
CA ASP A 585 -5.30 -10.32 11.41
C ASP A 585 -4.78 -11.03 12.66
N VAL A 586 -5.65 -11.14 13.65
CA VAL A 586 -5.41 -11.82 14.93
C VAL A 586 -6.41 -12.95 15.17
N GLY A 587 -7.11 -13.40 14.11
CA GLY A 587 -8.16 -14.41 14.24
C GLY A 587 -7.65 -15.71 14.86
N PHE A 588 -8.47 -16.35 15.69
CA PHE A 588 -8.17 -17.55 16.48
C PHE A 588 -7.00 -17.40 17.49
N VAL A 589 -6.57 -16.17 17.79
CA VAL A 589 -5.59 -15.88 18.84
C VAL A 589 -6.32 -15.68 20.17
N ARG A 590 -6.57 -16.80 20.86
CA ARG A 590 -7.39 -16.94 22.09
C ARG A 590 -7.07 -16.01 23.25
N SER A 591 -5.94 -15.32 23.21
CA SER A 591 -5.50 -14.32 24.19
C SER A 591 -6.06 -12.91 23.93
N VAL A 592 -6.53 -12.62 22.72
CA VAL A 592 -7.20 -11.38 22.37
C VAL A 592 -8.58 -11.33 23.03
N ASP A 593 -8.90 -10.18 23.64
CA ASP A 593 -10.20 -9.87 24.21
C ASP A 593 -10.47 -8.35 24.14
N ASN A 594 -11.61 -7.91 24.65
CA ASN A 594 -12.03 -6.51 24.67
C ASN A 594 -10.94 -5.51 25.15
N GLU A 595 -10.09 -5.91 26.11
CA GLU A 595 -9.04 -5.03 26.66
C GLU A 595 -7.83 -4.97 25.71
N VAL A 596 -7.44 -6.12 25.14
CA VAL A 596 -6.36 -6.21 24.14
C VAL A 596 -6.73 -5.45 22.87
N LEU A 597 -7.99 -5.56 22.41
CA LEU A 597 -8.48 -4.79 21.26
C LEU A 597 -8.47 -3.28 21.49
N GLN A 598 -8.79 -2.82 22.71
CA GLN A 598 -8.71 -1.41 23.06
C GLN A 598 -7.25 -0.92 22.99
N LEU A 599 -6.31 -1.64 23.61
CA LEU A 599 -4.87 -1.32 23.58
C LEU A 599 -4.31 -1.29 22.14
N ILE A 600 -4.68 -2.26 21.30
CA ILE A 600 -4.28 -2.27 19.88
C ILE A 600 -4.85 -1.04 19.15
N GLY A 601 -6.14 -0.72 19.36
CA GLY A 601 -6.81 0.41 18.71
C GLY A 601 -6.27 1.78 19.10
N GLU A 602 -5.79 1.92 20.34
CA GLU A 602 -5.15 3.12 20.89
C GLU A 602 -3.68 3.25 20.39
N SER A 603 -2.87 2.20 20.52
CA SER A 603 -1.43 2.24 20.19
C SER A 603 -1.09 2.12 18.70
N CYS A 604 -2.05 1.71 17.85
CA CYS A 604 -1.91 1.66 16.39
C CYS A 604 -2.73 2.78 15.70
N PRO A 605 -2.25 4.04 15.68
CA PRO A 605 -3.04 5.21 15.23
C PRO A 605 -3.40 5.22 13.74
N GLN A 606 -2.85 4.29 12.95
CA GLN A 606 -3.13 4.15 11.52
C GLN A 606 -3.89 2.88 11.15
N LEU A 607 -4.18 2.00 12.13
CA LEU A 607 -4.93 0.77 11.93
C LEU A 607 -6.36 1.08 11.43
N LYS A 608 -6.87 0.27 10.48
CA LYS A 608 -8.16 0.47 9.80
C LYS A 608 -9.02 -0.78 9.75
N VAL A 609 -8.40 -1.94 9.63
CA VAL A 609 -9.05 -3.25 9.78
C VAL A 609 -8.31 -4.05 10.83
N ILE A 610 -9.06 -4.67 11.73
CA ILE A 610 -8.60 -5.76 12.58
C ILE A 610 -9.56 -6.94 12.45
N GLU A 611 -9.03 -8.12 12.13
CA GLU A 611 -9.83 -9.35 11.98
C GLU A 611 -9.67 -10.23 13.24
N VAL A 612 -10.80 -10.64 13.82
CA VAL A 612 -10.89 -11.31 15.14
C VAL A 612 -11.73 -12.60 15.08
N TYR A 613 -11.79 -13.23 13.89
CA TYR A 613 -12.58 -14.44 13.66
C TYR A 613 -12.24 -15.54 14.66
N GLY A 614 -13.26 -16.09 15.33
CA GLY A 614 -13.10 -17.14 16.34
C GLY A 614 -12.64 -16.68 17.73
N ASP A 615 -12.33 -15.38 17.91
CA ASP A 615 -11.91 -14.84 19.21
C ASP A 615 -13.14 -14.54 20.07
N ASN A 616 -13.74 -15.59 20.66
CA ASN A 616 -15.00 -15.54 21.41
C ASN A 616 -15.01 -14.60 22.65
N ARG A 617 -13.90 -13.91 22.95
CA ARG A 617 -13.78 -12.87 23.99
C ARG A 617 -13.86 -11.44 23.44
N CYS A 618 -13.88 -11.29 22.12
CA CYS A 618 -14.00 -10.03 21.39
C CYS A 618 -15.49 -9.74 21.15
N THR A 619 -16.05 -8.89 21.99
CA THR A 619 -17.51 -8.62 22.03
C THR A 619 -17.85 -7.22 21.53
N SER A 620 -19.14 -6.96 21.30
CA SER A 620 -19.66 -5.62 21.02
C SER A 620 -19.44 -4.58 22.14
N ARG A 621 -18.89 -4.99 23.31
CA ARG A 621 -18.49 -4.10 24.42
C ARG A 621 -17.03 -3.65 24.34
N ALA A 622 -16.23 -4.13 23.39
CA ALA A 622 -14.89 -3.61 23.15
C ALA A 622 -14.94 -2.10 22.88
N ARG A 623 -14.08 -1.32 23.55
CA ARG A 623 -13.89 0.10 23.22
C ARG A 623 -12.91 0.18 22.07
N VAL A 624 -13.28 0.90 21.02
CA VAL A 624 -12.53 0.94 19.76
C VAL A 624 -12.41 2.39 19.31
N ARG A 625 -11.23 2.77 18.80
CA ARG A 625 -11.00 4.08 18.19
C ARG A 625 -11.90 4.28 16.98
N GLU A 626 -12.43 5.50 16.82
CA GLU A 626 -13.29 5.84 15.69
C GLU A 626 -12.57 5.61 14.35
N GLY A 627 -13.31 5.09 13.36
CA GLY A 627 -12.78 4.74 12.03
C GLY A 627 -12.01 3.40 11.93
N LEU A 628 -11.79 2.67 13.04
CA LEU A 628 -11.25 1.31 13.02
C LEU A 628 -12.39 0.28 12.83
N MET A 629 -12.38 -0.42 11.70
CA MET A 629 -13.28 -1.53 11.42
C MET A 629 -12.78 -2.81 12.11
N ILE A 630 -13.63 -3.43 12.92
CA ILE A 630 -13.44 -4.80 13.40
C ILE A 630 -14.25 -5.74 12.50
N ILE A 631 -13.67 -6.88 12.13
CA ILE A 631 -14.29 -7.90 11.27
C ILE A 631 -14.24 -9.26 11.99
N GLY A 632 -15.31 -10.03 11.92
CA GLY A 632 -15.34 -11.41 12.42
C GLY A 632 -15.62 -11.58 13.92
N ARG A 633 -16.27 -10.60 14.58
CA ARG A 633 -16.76 -10.82 15.95
C ARG A 633 -17.93 -11.78 15.89
N GLN A 634 -18.08 -12.64 16.90
CA GLN A 634 -19.23 -13.54 17.01
C GLN A 634 -20.60 -12.80 17.03
N SER A 635 -20.61 -11.51 17.41
CA SER A 635 -21.80 -10.64 17.36
C SER A 635 -22.19 -10.16 15.95
N ASP A 636 -21.36 -10.43 14.94
CA ASP A 636 -21.55 -9.98 13.56
C ASP A 636 -22.06 -11.14 12.66
N GLU A 637 -22.17 -12.36 13.23
CA GLU A 637 -22.60 -13.61 12.57
C GLU A 637 -23.93 -14.16 13.12
N ILE A 638 -24.64 -13.41 13.98
CA ILE A 638 -25.89 -13.79 14.68
C ILE A 638 -26.97 -12.72 14.46
#